data_AF-A0A0G9LEB3-F1
#
_entry.id   AF-A0A0G9LEB3-F1
#
_cell.length_a   1.000
_cell.length_b   1.000
_cell.length_c   1.000
_cell.angle_alpha   90.00
_cell.angle_beta   90.00
_cell.angle_gamma   90.00
#
_symmetry.space_group_name_H-M   'P 1'
#
loop_
_entity.id
_entity.type
_entity.pdbx_description
1 polymer ?
#
loop_
_entity_poly.entity_id
_entity_poly.type
_entity_poly.pdbx_seq_one_letter_code
_entity_poly.pdbx_strand_id
1 'polypeptide(L)'
;MKKRKKKKASTFVIVVVVMAVIFTTGTTILAVTANDYKMRINESKKLQNLYEADSGLDVVENIIIKTSQEAIKYADKEVKKEFTKLDDKDRSKDKINELFKDKFYEFLITKNKQTINVNNVPKNVDILEYLILERKYIKSILESGTLQFESAIIDRENSFIIEIPEGGYIKNTNNGKVSNITIELKSTFENSEGELKNKKTVTTKYVVTAPDYNSEITSINIYPVFDGKAITADGNMDLSNGNLTISGDIWIKGNENLGDNPEYTFEKYKGGIKLENTKFNINGNIYTSNTFHLNNAVSEASVDGDIYAKNIYVGKSINSNVSQSNNISFEKNVIVNNDLALNATNSNIMIKNNFYGINEKTAEVLTANKALNSSSIIVNDTSKTSTITVNKDSYIMGVAYLNATDESGNKYQTGESVAVKGNYLAYTDVEDILNGKDNVSLKYYSPLQLLESKNEQSNPSMKADYFAEYYSKNTNHYKFNDGGVNLKGAVKSVGTSVKDSSGNIQKSNITSEDLNLVNEQRNEFARNVFAMGDATGFENLYNGQEVKRTVSNQINFDKVKDINIQNIKNENGVVILSGNNENIVIENNKISDKEVKKGLIITNGNITIKGNFDFTGNIITTGNINFEGTGERTITYDPQVMRSILTLNYDILKDIFNESQSKREEIKVTSASELYSADKFLERSLWRIVK
;
A
#
# COMPACT_ATOMS: atom_id res chain seq x y z
N MET A 1 -22.02 -99.58 -101.28
CA MET A 1 -22.42 -99.35 -99.87
C MET A 1 -21.55 -98.26 -99.23
N LYS A 2 -22.18 -97.42 -98.40
CA LYS A 2 -21.73 -96.10 -97.88
C LYS A 2 -20.33 -96.07 -97.23
N LYS A 3 -19.46 -95.12 -97.67
CA LYS A 3 -18.25 -94.69 -96.94
C LYS A 3 -18.64 -93.92 -95.67
N ARG A 4 -18.26 -94.43 -94.49
CA ARG A 4 -18.31 -93.72 -93.19
C ARG A 4 -17.40 -92.48 -93.24
N LYS A 5 -17.97 -91.27 -93.24
CA LYS A 5 -17.23 -90.01 -93.00
C LYS A 5 -16.92 -89.87 -91.51
N LYS A 6 -15.64 -89.75 -91.14
CA LYS A 6 -15.15 -89.57 -89.76
C LYS A 6 -15.57 -88.19 -89.20
N LYS A 7 -16.23 -88.17 -88.04
CA LYS A 7 -16.59 -86.97 -87.26
C LYS A 7 -15.36 -86.37 -86.55
N LYS A 8 -14.43 -85.74 -87.28
CA LYS A 8 -13.27 -85.03 -86.68
C LYS A 8 -13.40 -83.50 -86.66
N ALA A 9 -14.42 -82.92 -87.31
CA ALA A 9 -14.61 -81.47 -87.39
C ALA A 9 -15.46 -80.87 -86.23
N SER A 10 -16.41 -81.62 -85.65
CA SER A 10 -17.29 -81.06 -84.59
C SER A 10 -16.56 -80.85 -83.26
N THR A 11 -15.52 -81.65 -82.97
CA THR A 11 -14.73 -81.51 -81.75
C THR A 11 -13.92 -80.20 -81.74
N PHE A 12 -13.41 -79.77 -82.90
CA PHE A 12 -12.66 -78.51 -83.01
C PHE A 12 -13.57 -77.29 -82.83
N VAL A 13 -14.78 -77.31 -83.41
CA VAL A 13 -15.78 -76.24 -83.22
C VAL A 13 -16.21 -76.15 -81.75
N ILE A 14 -16.42 -77.28 -81.07
CA ILE A 14 -16.74 -77.29 -79.64
C ILE A 14 -15.59 -76.70 -78.81
N VAL A 15 -14.34 -77.04 -79.12
CA VAL A 15 -13.17 -76.47 -78.42
C VAL A 15 -13.07 -74.96 -78.63
N VAL A 16 -13.32 -74.45 -79.84
CA VAL A 16 -13.30 -73.00 -80.12
C VAL A 16 -14.43 -72.28 -79.39
N VAL A 17 -15.65 -72.85 -79.37
CA VAL A 17 -16.79 -72.26 -78.64
C VAL A 17 -16.53 -72.28 -77.13
N VAL A 18 -16.01 -73.38 -76.58
CA VAL A 18 -15.65 -73.47 -75.16
C VAL A 18 -14.52 -72.50 -74.81
N MET A 19 -13.49 -72.36 -75.66
CA MET A 19 -12.44 -71.35 -75.48
C MET A 19 -13.01 -69.94 -75.55
N ALA A 20 -13.89 -69.63 -76.49
CA ALA A 20 -14.53 -68.32 -76.58
C ALA A 20 -15.33 -68.03 -75.31
N VAL A 21 -16.11 -68.99 -74.79
CA VAL A 21 -16.85 -68.83 -73.53
C VAL A 21 -15.90 -68.62 -72.35
N ILE A 22 -14.81 -69.38 -72.24
CA ILE A 22 -13.80 -69.24 -71.17
C ILE A 22 -13.08 -67.89 -71.26
N PHE A 23 -12.68 -67.45 -72.45
CA PHE A 23 -12.06 -66.13 -72.64
C PHE A 23 -13.03 -65.01 -72.31
N THR A 24 -14.28 -65.10 -72.77
CA THR A 24 -15.29 -64.06 -72.49
C THR A 24 -15.63 -64.01 -71.01
N THR A 25 -15.84 -65.16 -70.35
CA THR A 25 -16.10 -65.21 -68.91
C THR A 25 -14.88 -64.78 -68.09
N GLY A 26 -13.67 -65.21 -68.47
CA GLY A 26 -12.42 -64.82 -67.83
C GLY A 26 -12.14 -63.31 -67.93
N THR A 27 -12.31 -62.70 -69.11
CA THR A 27 -12.17 -61.24 -69.27
C THR A 27 -13.25 -60.48 -68.53
N THR A 28 -14.49 -60.99 -68.48
CA THR A 28 -15.58 -60.36 -67.73
C THR A 28 -15.31 -60.39 -66.23
N ILE A 29 -14.83 -61.50 -65.67
CA ILE A 29 -14.47 -61.62 -64.25
C ILE A 29 -13.30 -60.69 -63.92
N LEU A 30 -12.26 -60.63 -64.77
CA LEU A 30 -11.14 -59.71 -64.59
C LEU A 30 -11.58 -58.25 -64.66
N ALA A 31 -12.48 -57.90 -65.57
CA ALA A 31 -13.03 -56.55 -65.68
C ALA A 31 -13.85 -56.17 -64.44
N VAL A 32 -14.70 -57.07 -63.93
CA VAL A 32 -15.47 -56.86 -62.69
C VAL A 32 -14.54 -56.71 -61.49
N THR A 33 -13.51 -57.56 -61.38
CA THR A 33 -12.54 -57.52 -60.28
C THR A 33 -11.70 -56.23 -60.33
N ALA A 34 -11.24 -55.82 -61.51
CA ALA A 34 -10.53 -54.56 -61.70
C ALA A 34 -11.41 -53.34 -61.39
N ASN A 35 -12.70 -53.41 -61.72
CA ASN A 35 -13.65 -52.34 -61.39
C ASN A 35 -13.96 -52.29 -59.88
N ASP A 36 -14.16 -53.43 -59.22
CA ASP A 36 -14.36 -53.49 -57.76
C ASP A 36 -13.13 -52.95 -57.01
N TYR A 37 -11.93 -53.33 -57.45
CA TYR A 37 -10.68 -52.79 -56.91
C TYR A 37 -10.58 -51.26 -57.09
N LYS A 38 -10.89 -50.74 -58.28
CA LYS A 38 -10.95 -49.29 -58.52
C LYS A 38 -12.01 -48.60 -57.65
N MET A 39 -13.18 -49.22 -57.47
CA MET A 39 -14.25 -48.68 -56.61
C MET A 39 -13.80 -48.60 -55.15
N ARG A 40 -13.21 -49.66 -54.60
CA ARG A 40 -12.68 -49.69 -53.23
C ARG A 40 -11.57 -48.68 -52.99
N ILE A 41 -10.63 -48.54 -53.94
CA ILE A 41 -9.60 -47.50 -53.86
C ILE A 41 -10.23 -46.11 -53.86
N ASN A 42 -11.24 -45.87 -54.71
CA ASN A 42 -11.91 -44.58 -54.77
C ASN A 42 -12.69 -44.28 -53.48
N GLU A 43 -13.36 -45.27 -52.88
CA GLU A 43 -14.01 -45.13 -51.58
C GLU A 43 -13.01 -44.86 -50.45
N SER A 44 -11.89 -45.60 -50.43
CA SER A 44 -10.81 -45.38 -49.47
C SER A 44 -10.24 -43.95 -49.60
N LYS A 45 -9.98 -43.48 -50.82
CA LYS A 45 -9.54 -42.10 -51.09
C LYS A 45 -10.61 -41.06 -50.72
N LYS A 46 -11.90 -41.32 -50.92
CA LYS A 46 -13.00 -40.44 -50.46
C LYS A 46 -12.99 -40.28 -48.95
N LEU A 47 -12.80 -41.39 -48.24
CA LEU A 47 -12.75 -41.40 -46.78
C LEU A 47 -11.49 -40.71 -46.26
N GLN A 48 -10.34 -40.96 -46.88
CA GLN A 48 -9.09 -40.26 -46.58
C GLN A 48 -9.26 -38.74 -46.76
N ASN A 49 -9.76 -38.28 -47.91
CA ASN A 49 -9.96 -36.84 -48.16
C ASN A 49 -10.97 -36.21 -47.18
N LEU A 50 -11.92 -36.98 -46.66
CA LEU A 50 -12.83 -36.53 -45.61
C LEU A 50 -12.11 -36.35 -44.28
N TYR A 51 -11.26 -37.29 -43.88
CA TYR A 51 -10.43 -37.17 -42.67
C TYR A 51 -9.43 -36.02 -42.76
N GLU A 52 -8.83 -35.80 -43.93
CA GLU A 52 -7.93 -34.66 -44.15
C GLU A 52 -8.68 -33.31 -44.09
N ALA A 53 -9.91 -33.26 -44.60
CA ALA A 53 -10.76 -32.08 -44.45
C ALA A 53 -11.17 -31.84 -42.97
N ASP A 54 -11.46 -32.89 -42.20
CA ASP A 54 -11.74 -32.80 -40.76
C ASP A 54 -10.50 -32.36 -39.96
N SER A 55 -9.31 -32.84 -40.32
CA SER A 55 -8.03 -32.39 -39.76
C SER A 55 -7.84 -30.88 -39.89
N GLY A 56 -8.27 -30.28 -41.02
CA GLY A 56 -8.29 -28.82 -41.17
C GLY A 56 -9.21 -28.10 -40.17
N LEU A 57 -10.32 -28.73 -39.75
CA LEU A 57 -11.18 -28.19 -38.68
C LEU A 57 -10.46 -28.25 -37.32
N ASP A 58 -9.76 -29.35 -37.03
CA ASP A 58 -9.02 -29.55 -35.78
C ASP A 58 -7.83 -28.59 -35.65
N VAL A 59 -7.17 -28.25 -36.77
CA VAL A 59 -6.14 -27.19 -36.79
C VAL A 59 -6.74 -25.84 -36.41
N VAL A 60 -7.92 -25.50 -36.94
CA VAL A 60 -8.60 -24.24 -36.59
C VAL A 60 -9.06 -24.24 -35.13
N GLU A 61 -9.59 -25.35 -34.63
CA GLU A 61 -9.95 -25.50 -33.22
C GLU A 61 -8.74 -25.21 -32.32
N ASN A 62 -7.57 -25.78 -32.63
CA ASN A 62 -6.33 -25.52 -31.90
C ASN A 62 -5.88 -24.06 -31.98
N ILE A 63 -6.01 -23.41 -33.15
CA ILE A 63 -5.70 -21.97 -33.31
C ILE A 63 -6.61 -21.14 -32.40
N ILE A 64 -7.92 -21.43 -32.37
CA ILE A 64 -8.88 -20.72 -31.53
C ILE A 64 -8.54 -20.92 -30.04
N ILE A 65 -8.22 -22.15 -29.63
CA ILE A 65 -7.86 -22.47 -28.24
C ILE A 65 -6.62 -21.68 -27.80
N LYS A 66 -5.52 -21.77 -28.55
CA LYS A 66 -4.27 -21.08 -28.21
C LYS A 66 -4.43 -19.56 -28.20
N THR A 67 -5.16 -19.01 -29.16
CA THR A 67 -5.40 -17.56 -29.23
C THR A 67 -6.25 -17.08 -28.06
N SER A 68 -7.27 -17.84 -27.67
CA SER A 68 -8.12 -17.53 -26.51
C SER A 68 -7.34 -17.62 -25.19
N GLN A 69 -6.42 -18.58 -25.07
CA GLN A 69 -5.53 -18.67 -23.90
C GLN A 69 -4.62 -17.44 -23.75
N GLU A 70 -4.06 -16.93 -24.85
CA GLU A 70 -3.29 -15.68 -24.82
C GLU A 70 -4.17 -14.45 -24.50
N ALA A 71 -5.40 -14.43 -25.02
CA ALA A 71 -6.38 -13.39 -24.67
C ALA A 71 -6.76 -13.41 -23.18
N ILE A 72 -6.91 -14.60 -22.58
CA ILE A 72 -7.15 -14.77 -21.14
C ILE A 72 -5.97 -14.24 -20.31
N LYS A 73 -4.73 -14.60 -20.68
CA LYS A 73 -3.52 -14.11 -20.00
C LYS A 73 -3.42 -12.58 -20.07
N TYR A 74 -3.74 -12.01 -21.23
CA TYR A 74 -3.79 -10.57 -21.42
C TYR A 74 -4.86 -9.93 -20.53
N ALA A 75 -6.10 -10.45 -20.58
CA ALA A 75 -7.21 -9.93 -19.79
C ALA A 75 -6.92 -9.96 -18.29
N ASP A 76 -6.35 -11.05 -17.78
CA ASP A 76 -5.93 -11.17 -16.38
C ASP A 76 -4.87 -10.11 -16.01
N LYS A 77 -3.86 -9.91 -16.86
CA LYS A 77 -2.82 -8.90 -16.65
C LYS A 77 -3.39 -7.47 -16.63
N GLU A 78 -4.30 -7.14 -17.55
CA GLU A 78 -4.89 -5.81 -17.62
C GLU A 78 -5.90 -5.55 -16.49
N VAL A 79 -6.70 -6.55 -16.12
CA VAL A 79 -7.56 -6.48 -14.92
C VAL A 79 -6.70 -6.18 -13.70
N LYS A 80 -5.59 -6.90 -13.46
CA LYS A 80 -4.68 -6.63 -12.34
C LYS A 80 -4.08 -5.22 -12.36
N LYS A 81 -3.82 -4.64 -13.53
CA LYS A 81 -3.32 -3.26 -13.65
C LYS A 81 -4.40 -2.22 -13.37
N GLU A 82 -5.56 -2.35 -14.01
CA GLU A 82 -6.66 -1.40 -13.85
C GLU A 82 -7.32 -1.52 -12.47
N PHE A 83 -7.23 -2.69 -11.83
CA PHE A 83 -7.69 -2.93 -10.47
C PHE A 83 -7.17 -1.90 -9.47
N THR A 84 -5.88 -1.54 -9.57
CA THR A 84 -5.24 -0.54 -8.69
C THR A 84 -5.75 0.89 -8.87
N LYS A 85 -6.52 1.16 -9.94
CA LYS A 85 -7.00 2.50 -10.31
C LYS A 85 -8.51 2.69 -10.10
N LEU A 86 -9.26 1.63 -9.79
CA LEU A 86 -10.72 1.70 -9.59
C LEU A 86 -11.08 2.26 -8.21
N ASP A 87 -12.18 3.00 -8.10
CA ASP A 87 -12.78 3.39 -6.81
C ASP A 87 -13.39 2.18 -6.09
N ASP A 88 -13.46 2.18 -4.75
CA ASP A 88 -13.92 1.03 -3.95
C ASP A 88 -15.34 0.53 -4.31
N LYS A 89 -16.25 1.45 -4.68
CA LYS A 89 -17.61 1.15 -5.15
C LYS A 89 -17.68 0.36 -6.46
N ASP A 90 -16.58 0.34 -7.22
CA ASP A 90 -16.49 -0.28 -8.54
C ASP A 90 -15.77 -1.63 -8.52
N ARG A 91 -15.28 -2.07 -7.36
CA ARG A 91 -14.46 -3.29 -7.20
C ARG A 91 -15.26 -4.57 -6.88
N SER A 92 -16.55 -4.63 -7.21
CA SER A 92 -17.37 -5.85 -7.03
C SER A 92 -16.95 -6.99 -7.96
N LYS A 93 -17.19 -8.26 -7.56
CA LYS A 93 -16.93 -9.45 -8.39
C LYS A 93 -17.55 -9.36 -9.78
N ASP A 94 -18.78 -8.84 -9.87
CA ASP A 94 -19.49 -8.71 -11.15
C ASP A 94 -18.82 -7.69 -12.07
N LYS A 95 -18.48 -6.50 -11.56
CA LYS A 95 -17.77 -5.46 -12.34
C LYS A 95 -16.38 -5.88 -12.80
N ILE A 96 -15.64 -6.61 -11.95
CA ILE A 96 -14.33 -7.15 -12.31
C ILE A 96 -14.45 -8.24 -13.37
N ASN A 97 -15.47 -9.10 -13.28
CA ASN A 97 -15.78 -10.08 -14.31
C ASN A 97 -16.16 -9.39 -15.64
N GLU A 98 -16.95 -8.32 -15.60
CA GLU A 98 -17.25 -7.52 -16.79
C GLU A 98 -15.98 -6.92 -17.41
N LEU A 99 -15.10 -6.33 -16.60
CA LEU A 99 -13.83 -5.78 -17.07
C LEU A 99 -12.95 -6.87 -17.70
N PHE A 100 -12.86 -8.05 -17.09
CA PHE A 100 -12.14 -9.19 -17.63
C PHE A 100 -12.66 -9.59 -19.01
N LYS A 101 -13.98 -9.74 -19.16
CA LYS A 101 -14.62 -10.08 -20.44
C LYS A 101 -14.39 -9.01 -21.50
N ASP A 102 -14.46 -7.73 -21.11
CA ASP A 102 -14.17 -6.61 -22.00
C ASP A 102 -12.72 -6.65 -22.52
N LYS A 103 -11.74 -6.87 -21.63
CA LYS A 103 -10.31 -6.97 -22.02
C LYS A 103 -10.02 -8.20 -22.86
N PHE A 104 -10.71 -9.32 -22.63
CA PHE A 104 -10.62 -10.52 -23.45
C PHE A 104 -11.03 -10.22 -24.91
N TYR A 105 -12.20 -9.59 -25.11
CA TYR A 105 -12.66 -9.24 -26.46
C TYR A 105 -11.84 -8.11 -27.09
N GLU A 106 -11.34 -7.15 -26.29
CA GLU A 106 -10.44 -6.10 -26.75
C GLU A 106 -9.19 -6.69 -27.43
N PHE A 107 -8.60 -7.74 -26.84
CA PHE A 107 -7.46 -8.44 -27.40
C PHE A 107 -7.77 -9.12 -28.73
N LEU A 108 -8.91 -9.80 -28.82
CA LEU A 108 -9.32 -10.56 -30.01
C LEU A 108 -9.77 -9.68 -31.18
N ILE A 109 -10.32 -8.49 -30.90
CA ILE A 109 -11.06 -7.69 -31.89
C ILE A 109 -10.39 -6.34 -32.19
N THR A 110 -10.02 -5.59 -31.16
CA THR A 110 -9.72 -4.16 -31.32
C THR A 110 -8.21 -3.89 -31.36
N LYS A 111 -7.47 -4.47 -30.42
CA LYS A 111 -6.07 -4.12 -30.16
C LYS A 111 -5.09 -4.67 -31.20
N ASN A 112 -5.33 -5.89 -31.68
CA ASN A 112 -4.36 -6.66 -32.45
C ASN A 112 -4.76 -6.85 -33.92
N LYS A 113 -5.55 -5.93 -34.49
CA LYS A 113 -5.99 -6.04 -35.88
C LYS A 113 -4.82 -6.20 -36.84
N GLN A 114 -4.99 -7.08 -37.82
CA GLN A 114 -4.01 -7.37 -38.86
C GLN A 114 -4.59 -7.09 -40.24
N THR A 115 -3.71 -6.89 -41.22
CA THR A 115 -4.12 -6.68 -42.61
C THR A 115 -3.92 -7.97 -43.41
N ILE A 116 -4.95 -8.41 -44.13
CA ILE A 116 -4.87 -9.49 -45.12
C ILE A 116 -5.17 -8.96 -46.52
N ASN A 117 -4.60 -9.58 -47.54
CA ASN A 117 -4.93 -9.27 -48.93
C ASN A 117 -5.97 -10.27 -49.45
N VAL A 118 -7.22 -9.82 -49.55
CA VAL A 118 -8.28 -10.60 -50.20
C VAL A 118 -8.47 -10.02 -51.59
N ASN A 119 -8.23 -10.81 -52.64
CA ASN A 119 -8.38 -10.38 -54.04
C ASN A 119 -7.62 -9.08 -54.39
N ASN A 120 -6.38 -8.93 -53.92
CA ASN A 120 -5.54 -7.73 -54.07
C ASN A 120 -6.08 -6.45 -53.38
N VAL A 121 -7.04 -6.57 -52.47
CA VAL A 121 -7.52 -5.47 -51.63
C VAL A 121 -7.09 -5.70 -50.18
N PRO A 122 -6.38 -4.75 -49.53
CA PRO A 122 -6.02 -4.86 -48.12
C PRO A 122 -7.27 -4.69 -47.25
N LYS A 123 -7.58 -5.69 -46.43
CA LYS A 123 -8.68 -5.69 -45.46
C LYS A 123 -8.11 -5.82 -44.05
N ASN A 124 -8.51 -4.91 -43.15
CA ASN A 124 -8.22 -5.06 -41.72
C ASN A 124 -9.20 -6.05 -41.10
N VAL A 125 -8.65 -7.10 -40.52
CA VAL A 125 -9.37 -8.18 -39.86
C VAL A 125 -8.93 -8.30 -38.41
N ASP A 126 -9.79 -8.92 -37.60
CA ASP A 126 -9.49 -9.23 -36.21
C ASP A 126 -8.33 -10.22 -36.11
N ILE A 127 -7.62 -10.26 -34.96
CA ILE A 127 -6.47 -11.17 -34.81
C ILE A 127 -6.89 -12.64 -34.93
N LEU A 128 -8.07 -12.97 -34.42
CA LEU A 128 -8.59 -14.34 -34.50
C LEU A 128 -8.93 -14.73 -35.96
N GLU A 129 -9.58 -13.84 -36.72
CA GLU A 129 -9.85 -14.03 -38.16
C GLU A 129 -8.53 -14.16 -38.95
N TYR A 130 -7.55 -13.32 -38.66
CA TYR A 130 -6.21 -13.37 -39.27
C TYR A 130 -5.52 -14.72 -39.05
N LEU A 131 -5.42 -15.17 -37.80
CA LEU A 131 -4.69 -16.38 -37.43
C LEU A 131 -5.32 -17.64 -38.04
N ILE A 132 -6.65 -17.67 -38.16
CA ILE A 132 -7.37 -18.79 -38.80
C ILE A 132 -7.08 -18.83 -40.30
N LEU A 133 -7.21 -17.71 -41.02
CA LEU A 133 -7.01 -17.64 -42.47
C LEU A 133 -5.55 -17.87 -42.87
N GLU A 134 -4.61 -17.33 -42.09
CA GLU A 134 -3.18 -17.47 -42.31
C GLU A 134 -2.59 -18.77 -41.72
N ARG A 135 -3.40 -19.54 -40.98
CA ARG A 135 -3.01 -20.79 -40.31
C ARG A 135 -1.78 -20.60 -39.42
N LYS A 136 -1.86 -19.63 -38.51
CA LYS A 136 -0.77 -19.25 -37.60
C LYS A 136 -1.26 -19.30 -36.15
N TYR A 137 -0.33 -19.48 -35.22
CA TYR A 137 -0.56 -19.25 -33.79
C TYR A 137 0.38 -18.17 -33.26
N ILE A 138 0.03 -17.60 -32.11
CA ILE A 138 0.87 -16.63 -31.41
C ILE A 138 2.01 -17.41 -30.73
N LYS A 139 3.25 -17.15 -31.14
CA LYS A 139 4.45 -17.77 -30.57
C LYS A 139 4.89 -17.07 -29.30
N SER A 140 4.93 -15.74 -29.34
CA SER A 140 5.35 -14.90 -28.23
C SER A 140 4.83 -13.48 -28.40
N ILE A 141 4.81 -12.73 -27.29
CA ILE A 141 4.49 -11.32 -27.25
C ILE A 141 5.75 -10.60 -26.74
N LEU A 142 6.33 -9.74 -27.57
CA LEU A 142 7.53 -8.97 -27.22
C LEU A 142 7.19 -7.91 -26.15
N GLU A 143 8.20 -7.42 -25.42
CA GLU A 143 8.02 -6.34 -24.43
C GLU A 143 7.43 -5.06 -25.04
N SER A 144 7.65 -4.83 -26.34
CA SER A 144 7.04 -3.75 -27.13
C SER A 144 5.53 -3.93 -27.39
N GLY A 145 4.96 -5.08 -27.06
CA GLY A 145 3.57 -5.45 -27.37
C GLY A 145 3.38 -6.03 -28.78
N THR A 146 4.44 -6.22 -29.55
CA THR A 146 4.38 -6.81 -30.90
C THR A 146 4.19 -8.32 -30.83
N LEU A 147 3.22 -8.86 -31.59
CA LEU A 147 2.95 -10.30 -31.69
C LEU A 147 3.91 -10.98 -32.67
N GLN A 148 4.51 -12.09 -32.26
CA GLN A 148 5.24 -12.99 -33.16
C GLN A 148 4.39 -14.21 -33.49
N PHE A 149 4.38 -14.60 -34.75
CA PHE A 149 3.56 -15.70 -35.25
C PHE A 149 4.42 -16.89 -35.66
N GLU A 150 3.85 -18.08 -35.56
CA GLU A 150 4.43 -19.32 -36.06
C GLU A 150 3.37 -20.13 -36.81
N SER A 151 3.77 -20.86 -37.84
CA SER A 151 2.85 -21.62 -38.69
C SER A 151 2.24 -22.79 -37.91
N ALA A 152 0.91 -22.94 -38.04
CA ALA A 152 0.16 -24.09 -37.53
C ALA A 152 0.51 -25.42 -38.21
N ILE A 153 1.21 -25.35 -39.36
CA ILE A 153 1.54 -26.47 -40.21
C ILE A 153 3.02 -26.36 -40.60
N ILE A 154 3.78 -27.45 -40.43
CA ILE A 154 5.24 -27.50 -40.67
C ILE A 154 5.55 -27.86 -42.14
N ASP A 155 4.70 -28.65 -42.80
CA ASP A 155 4.90 -29.09 -44.19
C ASP A 155 3.91 -28.46 -45.18
N ARG A 156 4.45 -28.00 -46.31
CA ARG A 156 3.69 -27.43 -47.44
C ARG A 156 2.89 -28.47 -48.23
N GLU A 157 2.93 -29.75 -47.86
CA GLU A 157 2.18 -30.83 -48.51
C GLU A 157 0.75 -31.02 -47.98
N ASN A 158 0.35 -30.33 -46.90
CA ASN A 158 -1.02 -30.39 -46.37
C ASN A 158 -1.99 -29.53 -47.20
N SER A 159 -2.74 -30.19 -48.09
CA SER A 159 -3.61 -29.62 -49.12
C SER A 159 -5.06 -29.37 -48.68
N PHE A 160 -5.29 -28.95 -47.43
CA PHE A 160 -6.59 -28.41 -47.02
C PHE A 160 -6.63 -26.87 -47.09
N ILE A 161 -7.72 -26.37 -47.66
CA ILE A 161 -8.03 -24.95 -47.81
C ILE A 161 -9.06 -24.59 -46.75
N ILE A 162 -8.69 -23.65 -45.88
CA ILE A 162 -9.57 -23.10 -44.85
C ILE A 162 -10.20 -21.82 -45.39
N GLU A 163 -11.52 -21.74 -45.34
CA GLU A 163 -12.29 -20.58 -45.78
C GLU A 163 -13.33 -20.22 -44.72
N ILE A 164 -13.43 -18.93 -44.42
CA ILE A 164 -14.56 -18.35 -43.68
C ILE A 164 -15.51 -17.79 -44.74
N PRO A 165 -16.74 -18.32 -44.89
CA PRO A 165 -17.72 -17.79 -45.83
C PRO A 165 -18.04 -16.31 -45.55
N GLU A 166 -18.55 -15.61 -46.55
CA GLU A 166 -19.06 -14.25 -46.34
C GLU A 166 -20.16 -14.24 -45.26
N GLY A 167 -20.02 -13.37 -44.26
CA GLY A 167 -20.89 -13.37 -43.08
C GLY A 167 -20.63 -14.52 -42.09
N GLY A 168 -19.64 -15.37 -42.31
CA GLY A 168 -19.28 -16.49 -41.45
C GLY A 168 -18.57 -16.08 -40.14
N TYR A 169 -18.03 -14.86 -40.06
CA TYR A 169 -17.43 -14.31 -38.84
C TYR A 169 -18.32 -13.21 -38.26
N ILE A 170 -19.01 -13.51 -37.15
CA ILE A 170 -20.04 -12.65 -36.56
C ILE A 170 -19.68 -12.30 -35.11
N LYS A 171 -19.71 -11.00 -34.79
CA LYS A 171 -19.54 -10.47 -33.43
C LYS A 171 -20.92 -10.21 -32.84
N ASN A 172 -21.39 -11.08 -31.95
CA ASN A 172 -22.69 -10.89 -31.33
C ASN A 172 -22.55 -9.89 -30.18
N THR A 173 -23.35 -8.82 -30.18
CA THR A 173 -23.29 -7.77 -29.16
C THR A 173 -24.56 -7.74 -28.32
N ASN A 174 -24.40 -7.55 -27.02
CA ASN A 174 -25.48 -7.31 -26.07
C ASN A 174 -25.19 -5.98 -25.36
N ASN A 175 -26.15 -5.05 -25.34
CA ASN A 175 -25.99 -3.72 -24.72
C ASN A 175 -24.74 -2.95 -25.19
N GLY A 176 -24.36 -3.08 -26.46
CA GLY A 176 -23.19 -2.41 -27.05
C GLY A 176 -21.84 -3.06 -26.74
N LYS A 177 -21.80 -4.13 -25.94
CA LYS A 177 -20.59 -4.93 -25.65
C LYS A 177 -20.62 -6.27 -26.39
N VAL A 178 -19.47 -6.79 -26.78
CA VAL A 178 -19.36 -8.10 -27.42
C VAL A 178 -19.67 -9.20 -26.40
N SER A 179 -20.53 -10.14 -26.78
CA SER A 179 -20.99 -11.25 -25.94
C SER A 179 -20.42 -12.59 -26.36
N ASN A 180 -20.21 -12.81 -27.67
CA ASN A 180 -19.51 -13.96 -28.23
C ASN A 180 -19.11 -13.69 -29.69
N ILE A 181 -18.16 -14.48 -30.19
CA ILE A 181 -17.75 -14.48 -31.60
C ILE A 181 -18.17 -15.82 -32.21
N THR A 182 -18.96 -15.77 -33.27
CA THR A 182 -19.39 -16.93 -34.04
C THR A 182 -18.56 -17.04 -35.31
N ILE A 183 -18.03 -18.24 -35.59
CA ILE A 183 -17.18 -18.52 -36.76
C ILE A 183 -17.73 -19.76 -37.48
N GLU A 184 -18.37 -19.56 -38.63
CA GLU A 184 -18.65 -20.65 -39.59
C GLU A 184 -17.43 -20.84 -40.48
N LEU A 185 -16.95 -22.09 -40.56
CA LEU A 185 -15.71 -22.43 -41.23
C LEU A 185 -15.94 -23.58 -42.22
N LYS A 186 -15.36 -23.47 -43.40
CA LYS A 186 -15.24 -24.57 -44.38
C LYS A 186 -13.80 -25.03 -44.47
N SER A 187 -13.59 -26.33 -44.38
CA SER A 187 -12.33 -26.98 -44.69
C SER A 187 -12.51 -27.85 -45.93
N THR A 188 -11.69 -27.62 -46.94
CA THR A 188 -11.74 -28.33 -48.22
C THR A 188 -10.42 -29.01 -48.50
N PHE A 189 -10.45 -30.33 -48.74
CA PHE A 189 -9.30 -31.09 -49.19
C PHE A 189 -9.52 -31.63 -50.61
N GLU A 190 -8.50 -31.53 -51.46
CA GLU A 190 -8.48 -32.08 -52.81
C GLU A 190 -7.12 -32.73 -53.08
N ASN A 191 -7.15 -34.00 -53.49
CA ASN A 191 -5.94 -34.76 -53.80
C ASN A 191 -5.36 -34.33 -55.17
N SER A 192 -4.04 -34.14 -55.24
CA SER A 192 -3.29 -33.74 -56.43
C SER A 192 -2.89 -34.93 -57.33
N GLU A 193 -3.00 -36.19 -56.86
CA GLU A 193 -2.52 -37.37 -57.58
C GLU A 193 -3.64 -38.29 -58.13
N GLY A 194 -3.72 -38.37 -59.47
CA GLY A 194 -4.55 -39.31 -60.24
C GLY A 194 -5.59 -38.65 -61.16
N GLU A 195 -6.06 -39.37 -62.18
CA GLU A 195 -7.06 -38.87 -63.16
C GLU A 195 -8.44 -38.52 -62.56
N LEU A 196 -8.68 -38.85 -61.28
CA LEU A 196 -9.92 -38.57 -60.55
C LEU A 196 -9.68 -37.57 -59.42
N LYS A 197 -9.89 -36.28 -59.71
CA LYS A 197 -9.92 -35.21 -58.69
C LYS A 197 -11.14 -35.40 -57.80
N ASN A 198 -10.91 -35.66 -56.52
CA ASN A 198 -11.96 -35.90 -55.54
C ASN A 198 -11.86 -34.85 -54.43
N LYS A 199 -12.80 -33.90 -54.43
CA LYS A 199 -12.86 -32.79 -53.49
C LYS A 199 -13.86 -33.11 -52.38
N LYS A 200 -13.44 -32.94 -51.13
CA LYS A 200 -14.29 -33.06 -49.95
C LYS A 200 -14.30 -31.75 -49.19
N THR A 201 -15.49 -31.25 -48.86
CA THR A 201 -15.66 -30.04 -48.06
C THR A 201 -16.52 -30.33 -46.85
N VAL A 202 -15.99 -30.06 -45.66
CA VAL A 202 -16.71 -30.12 -44.39
C VAL A 202 -16.92 -28.70 -43.86
N THR A 203 -18.01 -28.49 -43.13
CA THR A 203 -18.29 -27.21 -42.46
C THR A 203 -18.63 -27.44 -40.99
N THR A 204 -18.22 -26.49 -40.15
CA THR A 204 -18.61 -26.43 -38.74
C THR A 204 -18.73 -24.99 -38.27
N LYS A 205 -19.38 -24.81 -37.11
CA LYS A 205 -19.53 -23.55 -36.41
C LYS A 205 -18.81 -23.61 -35.07
N TYR A 206 -17.94 -22.63 -34.83
CA TYR A 206 -17.33 -22.37 -33.54
C TYR A 206 -18.00 -21.16 -32.87
N VAL A 207 -18.22 -21.22 -31.57
CA VAL A 207 -18.67 -20.09 -30.76
C VAL A 207 -17.64 -19.84 -29.67
N VAL A 208 -17.04 -18.65 -29.67
CA VAL A 208 -16.03 -18.22 -28.69
C VAL A 208 -16.66 -17.27 -27.68
N THR A 209 -16.67 -17.67 -26.42
CA THR A 209 -17.20 -16.91 -25.27
C THR A 209 -16.07 -16.56 -24.31
N ALA A 210 -16.11 -15.38 -23.71
CA ALA A 210 -15.19 -15.06 -22.63
C ALA A 210 -15.59 -15.89 -21.38
N PRO A 211 -14.66 -16.64 -20.76
CA PRO A 211 -14.99 -17.39 -19.57
C PRO A 211 -15.25 -16.43 -18.39
N ASP A 212 -15.91 -16.91 -17.35
CA ASP A 212 -16.04 -16.15 -16.10
C ASP A 212 -14.69 -16.06 -15.40
N TYR A 213 -14.39 -14.88 -14.86
CA TYR A 213 -13.15 -14.64 -14.16
C TYR A 213 -13.04 -15.54 -12.91
N ASN A 214 -12.10 -16.47 -12.94
CA ASN A 214 -11.92 -17.53 -11.95
C ASN A 214 -10.96 -17.17 -10.81
N SER A 215 -10.31 -16.00 -10.86
CA SER A 215 -9.41 -15.57 -9.79
C SER A 215 -10.21 -15.23 -8.53
N GLU A 216 -9.70 -15.64 -7.37
CA GLU A 216 -10.37 -15.37 -6.10
C GLU A 216 -10.31 -13.88 -5.77
N ILE A 217 -11.47 -13.29 -5.51
CA ILE A 217 -11.60 -11.88 -5.14
C ILE A 217 -11.86 -11.85 -3.64
N THR A 218 -10.84 -11.48 -2.86
CA THR A 218 -10.94 -11.40 -1.40
C THR A 218 -11.05 -9.94 -0.99
N SER A 219 -12.08 -9.56 -0.24
CA SER A 219 -12.13 -8.25 0.43
C SER A 219 -11.37 -8.36 1.75
N ILE A 220 -10.45 -7.43 2.00
CA ILE A 220 -9.63 -7.37 3.21
C ILE A 220 -9.95 -6.05 3.90
N ASN A 221 -10.42 -6.14 5.14
CA ASN A 221 -10.55 -4.97 5.98
C ASN A 221 -9.16 -4.39 6.29
N ILE A 222 -8.98 -3.11 6.04
CA ILE A 222 -7.79 -2.35 6.44
C ILE A 222 -8.05 -1.72 7.80
N TYR A 223 -7.22 -2.06 8.77
CA TYR A 223 -7.41 -1.64 10.16
C TYR A 223 -6.44 -0.51 10.54
N PRO A 224 -6.90 0.49 11.34
CA PRO A 224 -6.07 1.62 11.76
C PRO A 224 -4.76 1.22 12.46
N VAL A 225 -4.73 0.05 13.10
CA VAL A 225 -3.57 -0.46 13.85
C VAL A 225 -2.34 -0.72 12.96
N PHE A 226 -2.51 -0.89 11.64
CA PHE A 226 -1.40 -1.18 10.71
C PHE A 226 -1.39 -0.34 9.43
N ASP A 227 -2.47 0.39 9.12
CA ASP A 227 -2.56 1.19 7.89
C ASP A 227 -1.49 2.29 7.85
N GLY A 228 -0.55 2.17 6.92
CA GLY A 228 0.57 3.10 6.76
C GLY A 228 1.73 2.90 7.72
N LYS A 229 1.61 2.03 8.73
CA LYS A 229 2.48 2.04 9.92
C LYS A 229 3.49 0.91 9.91
N ALA A 230 4.78 1.23 9.88
CA ALA A 230 5.84 0.25 10.08
C ALA A 230 5.81 -0.31 11.52
N ILE A 231 5.54 0.56 12.50
CA ILE A 231 5.53 0.24 13.93
C ILE A 231 4.29 0.81 14.60
N THR A 232 3.61 -0.02 15.40
CA THR A 232 2.51 0.39 16.27
C THR A 232 2.70 -0.20 17.67
N ALA A 233 2.81 0.63 18.71
CA ALA A 233 2.96 0.17 20.08
C ALA A 233 2.12 0.95 21.10
N ASP A 234 1.52 0.23 22.07
CA ASP A 234 0.94 0.88 23.26
C ASP A 234 2.02 1.28 24.30
N GLY A 235 3.15 0.59 24.33
CA GLY A 235 4.27 0.92 25.20
C GLY A 235 5.14 2.06 24.69
N ASN A 236 6.37 2.13 25.22
CA ASN A 236 7.40 3.06 24.78
C ASN A 236 8.24 2.46 23.64
N MET A 237 8.90 3.34 22.88
CA MET A 237 9.95 2.96 21.95
C MET A 237 11.28 3.55 22.42
N ASP A 238 12.24 2.69 22.72
CA ASP A 238 13.57 3.09 23.19
C ASP A 238 14.62 2.64 22.17
N LEU A 239 15.38 3.59 21.61
CA LEU A 239 16.53 3.32 20.75
C LEU A 239 17.81 3.73 21.46
N SER A 240 18.57 2.73 21.90
CA SER A 240 19.82 2.90 22.63
C SER A 240 20.98 2.26 21.87
N ASN A 241 21.81 3.09 21.24
CA ASN A 241 22.92 2.69 20.39
C ASN A 241 22.52 2.05 19.04
N GLY A 242 23.40 2.20 18.05
CA GLY A 242 23.16 1.78 16.66
C GLY A 242 22.29 2.76 15.89
N ASN A 243 21.95 2.40 14.65
CA ASN A 243 21.21 3.28 13.73
C ASN A 243 19.86 2.66 13.37
N LEU A 244 18.85 3.50 13.16
CA LEU A 244 17.51 3.06 12.77
C LEU A 244 16.99 3.93 11.62
N THR A 245 16.61 3.29 10.53
CA THR A 245 15.93 3.88 9.38
C THR A 245 14.55 3.24 9.23
N ILE A 246 13.50 4.06 9.18
CA ILE A 246 12.12 3.58 9.04
C ILE A 246 11.49 4.20 7.79
N SER A 247 10.88 3.38 6.94
CA SER A 247 10.03 3.84 5.84
C SER A 247 8.59 3.43 6.14
N GLY A 248 7.70 4.40 6.34
CA GLY A 248 6.36 4.20 6.88
C GLY A 248 6.17 4.92 8.22
N ASP A 249 4.92 5.01 8.65
CA ASP A 249 4.55 5.74 9.86
C ASP A 249 4.90 4.96 11.13
N ILE A 250 5.04 5.69 12.23
CA ILE A 250 5.22 5.12 13.57
C ILE A 250 4.10 5.66 14.47
N TRP A 251 3.40 4.76 15.17
CA TRP A 251 2.45 5.13 16.21
C TRP A 251 2.86 4.52 17.55
N ILE A 252 3.16 5.37 18.54
CA ILE A 252 3.61 4.97 19.87
C ILE A 252 2.77 5.70 20.89
N LYS A 253 1.85 5.02 21.57
CA LYS A 253 1.10 5.64 22.67
C LYS A 253 2.06 6.18 23.72
N GLY A 254 2.99 5.35 24.19
CA GLY A 254 3.87 5.64 25.29
C GLY A 254 3.18 5.46 26.64
N ASN A 255 3.96 5.05 27.64
CA ASN A 255 3.49 4.91 29.01
C ASN A 255 4.16 5.98 29.88
N GLU A 256 3.33 6.87 30.43
CA GLU A 256 3.74 7.90 31.37
C GLU A 256 3.46 7.39 32.79
N ASN A 257 4.48 6.89 33.50
CA ASN A 257 4.38 6.63 34.93
C ASN A 257 5.12 7.72 35.71
N LEU A 258 4.35 8.68 36.21
CA LEU A 258 4.83 9.83 36.99
C LEU A 258 4.97 9.52 38.49
N GLY A 259 4.38 8.44 38.99
CA GLY A 259 4.30 8.18 40.44
C GLY A 259 3.50 9.25 41.21
N ASP A 260 3.56 9.20 42.54
CA ASP A 260 2.73 10.04 43.42
C ASP A 260 3.25 11.48 43.61
N ASN A 261 4.55 11.73 43.38
CA ASN A 261 5.19 13.05 43.52
C ASN A 261 6.23 13.29 42.42
N PRO A 262 5.81 13.49 41.16
CA PRO A 262 6.74 13.65 40.05
C PRO A 262 7.56 14.94 40.15
N GLU A 263 8.84 14.86 39.82
CA GLU A 263 9.65 16.05 39.54
C GLU A 263 9.26 16.63 38.17
N TYR A 264 8.15 17.36 38.14
CA TYR A 264 7.50 17.87 36.91
C TYR A 264 8.41 18.66 35.95
N THR A 265 9.58 19.15 36.40
CA THR A 265 10.57 19.79 35.53
C THR A 265 11.13 18.83 34.48
N PHE A 266 11.27 17.55 34.84
CA PHE A 266 11.81 16.50 33.97
C PHE A 266 10.80 15.40 33.69
N GLU A 267 9.97 15.05 34.67
CA GLU A 267 9.13 13.86 34.58
C GLU A 267 7.94 14.02 33.62
N LYS A 268 7.50 15.25 33.33
CA LYS A 268 6.46 15.51 32.32
C LYS A 268 6.86 15.12 30.90
N TYR A 269 8.14 14.81 30.69
CA TYR A 269 8.70 14.35 29.42
C TYR A 269 8.90 12.82 29.38
N LYS A 270 8.40 12.07 30.36
CA LYS A 270 8.49 10.60 30.37
C LYS A 270 7.58 9.97 29.31
N GLY A 271 8.02 8.81 28.81
CA GLY A 271 7.27 7.97 27.89
C GLY A 271 7.24 8.47 26.44
N GLY A 272 6.80 7.60 25.54
CA GLY A 272 6.78 7.86 24.09
C GLY A 272 7.99 7.25 23.40
N ILE A 273 8.75 8.06 22.65
CA ILE A 273 9.91 7.63 21.85
C ILE A 273 11.16 8.27 22.42
N LYS A 274 12.15 7.47 22.83
CA LYS A 274 13.43 7.96 23.35
C LYS A 274 14.59 7.52 22.45
N LEU A 275 15.44 8.48 22.10
CA LEU A 275 16.62 8.30 21.27
C LEU A 275 17.89 8.61 22.08
N GLU A 276 18.84 7.69 22.05
CA GLU A 276 20.12 7.85 22.75
C GLU A 276 21.28 7.18 21.99
N ASN A 277 22.38 7.93 21.83
CA ASN A 277 23.62 7.50 21.18
C ASN A 277 23.38 6.86 19.79
N THR A 278 22.58 7.51 18.95
CA THR A 278 22.01 6.89 17.75
C THR A 278 21.93 7.86 16.57
N LYS A 279 21.82 7.30 15.36
CA LYS A 279 21.27 7.99 14.17
C LYS A 279 19.87 7.46 13.90
N PHE A 280 18.92 8.36 13.68
CA PHE A 280 17.51 8.03 13.50
C PHE A 280 16.94 8.72 12.27
N ASN A 281 16.52 7.94 11.27
CA ASN A 281 15.93 8.44 10.04
C ASN A 281 14.54 7.85 9.84
N ILE A 282 13.55 8.67 9.51
CA ILE A 282 12.23 8.21 9.12
C ILE A 282 11.75 8.92 7.85
N ASN A 283 11.16 8.14 6.95
CA ASN A 283 10.36 8.61 5.82
C ASN A 283 8.91 8.20 6.06
N GLY A 284 8.14 9.08 6.68
CA GLY A 284 6.85 8.77 7.28
C GLY A 284 6.56 9.63 8.51
N ASN A 285 5.32 9.60 8.97
CA ASN A 285 4.86 10.41 10.09
C ASN A 285 5.17 9.75 11.43
N ILE A 286 5.34 10.56 12.47
CA ILE A 286 5.48 10.10 13.85
C ILE A 286 4.26 10.54 14.66
N TYR A 287 3.62 9.58 15.32
CA TYR A 287 2.50 9.82 16.23
C TYR A 287 2.85 9.31 17.63
N THR A 288 2.81 10.19 18.62
CA THR A 288 2.91 9.76 20.02
C THR A 288 2.04 10.59 20.96
N SER A 289 1.35 9.90 21.88
CA SER A 289 0.58 10.57 22.92
C SER A 289 1.43 11.06 24.10
N ASN A 290 2.74 10.84 24.04
CA ASN A 290 3.73 11.28 25.03
C ASN A 290 4.88 12.02 24.33
N THR A 291 6.12 11.77 24.74
CA THR A 291 7.25 12.61 24.38
C THR A 291 8.09 11.98 23.27
N PHE A 292 8.49 12.80 22.30
CA PHE A 292 9.60 12.49 21.41
C PHE A 292 10.88 13.09 22.01
N HIS A 293 11.73 12.23 22.57
CA HIS A 293 12.83 12.59 23.45
C HIS A 293 14.20 12.28 22.82
N LEU A 294 14.99 13.32 22.58
CA LEU A 294 16.41 13.18 22.27
C LEU A 294 17.21 13.33 23.56
N ASN A 295 17.68 12.21 24.09
CA ASN A 295 18.30 12.15 25.42
C ASN A 295 19.77 12.56 25.38
N ASN A 296 20.57 11.97 24.48
CA ASN A 296 22.00 12.28 24.37
C ASN A 296 22.58 11.76 23.05
N ALA A 297 23.52 12.53 22.48
CA ALA A 297 24.33 12.15 21.31
C ALA A 297 23.52 11.56 20.15
N VAL A 298 22.34 12.14 19.88
CA VAL A 298 21.55 11.82 18.69
C VAL A 298 22.14 12.59 17.52
N SER A 299 22.91 11.93 16.68
CA SER A 299 23.62 12.57 15.56
C SER A 299 22.87 12.38 14.25
N GLU A 300 22.75 13.43 13.43
CA GLU A 300 22.21 13.34 12.07
C GLU A 300 20.80 12.71 11.98
N ALA A 301 19.91 12.98 12.94
CA ALA A 301 18.55 12.47 12.87
C ALA A 301 17.69 13.28 11.87
N SER A 302 16.81 12.62 11.13
CA SER A 302 15.92 13.26 10.16
C SER A 302 14.53 12.62 10.13
N VAL A 303 13.50 13.47 10.02
CA VAL A 303 12.09 13.07 9.91
C VAL A 303 11.50 13.70 8.65
N ASP A 304 11.32 12.90 7.60
CA ASP A 304 10.61 13.28 6.38
C ASP A 304 9.13 12.88 6.47
N GLY A 305 8.42 13.58 7.35
CA GLY A 305 7.00 13.41 7.65
C GLY A 305 6.56 14.39 8.73
N ASP A 306 5.26 14.50 8.95
CA ASP A 306 4.73 15.31 10.03
C ASP A 306 4.93 14.59 11.38
N ILE A 307 5.21 15.35 12.44
CA ILE A 307 5.27 14.82 13.81
C ILE A 307 4.11 15.35 14.63
N TYR A 308 3.43 14.44 15.32
CA TYR A 308 2.38 14.72 16.28
C TYR A 308 2.78 14.11 17.61
N ALA A 309 3.27 14.94 18.54
CA ALA A 309 3.72 14.50 19.85
C ALA A 309 3.05 15.31 20.98
N LYS A 310 2.90 14.74 22.18
CA LYS A 310 2.53 15.55 23.34
C LYS A 310 3.64 16.53 23.65
N ASN A 311 4.89 16.08 23.69
CA ASN A 311 6.05 16.95 23.83
C ASN A 311 7.15 16.58 22.83
N ILE A 312 8.00 17.54 22.50
CA ILE A 312 9.34 17.28 21.98
C ILE A 312 10.33 17.77 23.04
N TYR A 313 11.20 16.89 23.50
CA TYR A 313 12.20 17.23 24.52
C TYR A 313 13.60 16.85 24.04
N VAL A 314 14.51 17.83 24.05
CA VAL A 314 15.93 17.62 23.79
C VAL A 314 16.68 17.96 25.05
N GLY A 315 17.07 16.95 25.81
CA GLY A 315 17.60 17.18 27.15
C GLY A 315 17.82 15.91 27.94
N LYS A 316 18.45 16.05 29.11
CA LYS A 316 18.78 14.91 29.94
C LYS A 316 17.54 14.29 30.58
N SER A 317 17.54 12.97 30.71
CA SER A 317 16.69 12.23 31.64
C SER A 317 17.08 12.51 33.09
N ILE A 318 16.17 12.27 34.04
CA ILE A 318 16.39 12.51 35.48
C ILE A 318 17.66 11.84 36.04
N ASN A 319 17.96 10.63 35.56
CA ASN A 319 19.13 9.84 35.98
C ASN A 319 20.38 10.08 35.12
N SER A 320 20.31 10.96 34.12
CA SER A 320 21.46 11.33 33.29
C SER A 320 21.97 12.71 33.70
N ASN A 321 23.29 12.83 33.81
CA ASN A 321 23.94 14.11 34.06
C ASN A 321 24.33 14.84 32.76
N VAL A 322 24.19 14.20 31.61
CA VAL A 322 24.65 14.73 30.32
C VAL A 322 23.55 14.62 29.27
N SER A 323 23.39 15.69 28.51
CA SER A 323 22.65 15.72 27.25
C SER A 323 23.33 16.72 26.34
N GLN A 324 24.03 16.22 25.34
CA GLN A 324 24.77 17.05 24.39
C GLN A 324 24.72 16.47 22.98
N SER A 325 25.03 17.31 22.00
CA SER A 325 25.21 16.90 20.59
C SER A 325 23.98 16.23 19.98
N ASN A 326 22.77 16.66 20.38
CA ASN A 326 21.51 16.18 19.82
C ASN A 326 21.14 17.04 18.60
N ASN A 327 21.11 16.45 17.42
CA ASN A 327 20.89 17.15 16.16
C ASN A 327 19.80 16.46 15.34
N ILE A 328 18.72 17.19 15.05
CA ILE A 328 17.59 16.68 14.28
C ILE A 328 17.02 17.70 13.29
N SER A 329 16.62 17.22 12.12
CA SER A 329 15.82 17.97 11.14
C SER A 329 14.43 17.36 10.95
N PHE A 330 13.41 18.20 10.99
CA PHE A 330 12.04 17.89 10.59
C PHE A 330 11.77 18.56 9.25
N GLU A 331 11.49 17.76 8.22
CA GLU A 331 11.26 18.27 6.85
C GLU A 331 9.85 18.84 6.67
N LYS A 332 8.87 18.33 7.44
CA LYS A 332 7.46 18.74 7.40
C LYS A 332 7.04 19.46 8.69
N ASN A 333 5.73 19.52 8.96
CA ASN A 333 5.23 20.27 10.10
C ASN A 333 5.52 19.55 11.42
N VAL A 334 5.69 20.35 12.47
CA VAL A 334 5.85 19.86 13.83
C VAL A 334 4.65 20.31 14.65
N ILE A 335 3.87 19.35 15.16
CA ILE A 335 2.68 19.59 15.95
C ILE A 335 2.92 19.03 17.36
N VAL A 336 2.94 19.91 18.35
CA VAL A 336 3.09 19.55 19.76
C VAL A 336 1.88 19.98 20.58
N ASN A 337 1.34 19.04 21.36
CA ASN A 337 0.17 19.28 22.21
C ASN A 337 0.51 19.79 23.62
N ASN A 338 1.80 19.96 23.89
CA ASN A 338 2.34 20.64 25.06
C ASN A 338 3.68 21.24 24.60
N ASP A 339 4.81 20.96 25.25
CA ASP A 339 6.02 21.76 25.05
C ASP A 339 6.95 21.26 23.93
N LEU A 340 7.63 22.21 23.29
CA LEU A 340 8.91 22.00 22.62
C LEU A 340 10.02 22.54 23.54
N ALA A 341 10.84 21.65 24.11
CA ALA A 341 11.82 22.04 25.12
C ALA A 341 13.26 21.61 24.80
N LEU A 342 14.20 22.52 25.04
CA LEU A 342 15.64 22.36 24.82
C LEU A 342 16.41 22.60 26.13
N ASN A 343 17.06 21.57 26.62
CA ASN A 343 17.86 21.54 27.84
C ASN A 343 19.13 20.69 27.62
N ALA A 344 19.85 21.02 26.55
CA ALA A 344 21.03 20.29 26.08
C ALA A 344 22.05 21.28 25.51
N THR A 345 23.32 20.90 25.48
CA THR A 345 24.39 21.71 24.87
C THR A 345 24.74 21.19 23.47
N ASN A 346 25.28 22.06 22.61
CA ASN A 346 25.71 21.72 21.24
C ASN A 346 24.63 21.00 20.42
N SER A 347 23.37 21.33 20.64
CA SER A 347 22.22 20.61 20.11
C SER A 347 21.40 21.49 19.17
N ASN A 348 20.91 20.95 18.07
CA ASN A 348 20.18 21.71 17.07
C ASN A 348 18.86 21.03 16.72
N ILE A 349 17.77 21.80 16.76
CA ILE A 349 16.45 21.42 16.27
C ILE A 349 16.14 22.29 15.05
N MET A 350 16.04 21.68 13.87
CA MET A 350 15.71 22.36 12.63
C MET A 350 14.32 21.93 12.15
N ILE A 351 13.36 22.84 12.13
CA ILE A 351 12.01 22.64 11.58
C ILE A 351 11.96 23.38 10.25
N LYS A 352 11.94 22.65 9.14
CA LYS A 352 11.97 23.26 7.81
C LYS A 352 10.62 23.81 7.36
N ASN A 353 9.52 23.29 7.90
CA ASN A 353 8.17 23.78 7.65
C ASN A 353 7.61 24.55 8.87
N ASN A 354 6.31 24.45 9.14
CA ASN A 354 5.65 25.19 10.22
C ASN A 354 5.75 24.45 11.56
N PHE A 355 5.69 25.23 12.64
CA PHE A 355 5.56 24.74 14.00
C PHE A 355 4.20 25.11 14.59
N TYR A 356 3.54 24.14 15.21
CA TYR A 356 2.24 24.30 15.87
C TYR A 356 2.31 23.78 17.32
N GLY A 357 2.39 24.68 18.29
CA GLY A 357 2.10 24.40 19.69
C GLY A 357 0.63 24.61 19.96
N ILE A 358 -0.18 23.55 19.96
CA ILE A 358 -1.64 23.65 19.75
C ILE A 358 -2.47 23.80 21.03
N ASN A 359 -1.94 23.50 22.22
CA ASN A 359 -2.74 23.43 23.44
C ASN A 359 -2.70 24.74 24.23
N GLU A 360 -3.88 25.16 24.68
CA GLU A 360 -4.17 26.45 25.32
C GLU A 360 -4.94 26.26 26.64
N LYS A 361 -5.12 25.04 27.16
CA LYS A 361 -6.01 24.77 28.31
C LYS A 361 -5.45 25.34 29.63
N THR A 362 -5.50 26.66 29.74
CA THR A 362 -5.13 27.49 30.88
C THR A 362 -6.33 27.79 31.78
N ALA A 363 -7.56 27.50 31.31
CA ALA A 363 -8.82 27.95 31.91
C ALA A 363 -9.50 26.97 32.89
N GLU A 364 -9.25 25.64 32.84
CA GLU A 364 -10.11 24.68 33.59
C GLU A 364 -9.43 23.92 34.73
N VAL A 365 -8.10 23.99 34.89
CA VAL A 365 -7.39 23.13 35.86
C VAL A 365 -6.84 23.95 37.01
N LEU A 366 -7.41 23.85 38.21
CA LEU A 366 -7.04 24.67 39.39
C LEU A 366 -5.70 24.28 40.06
N THR A 367 -4.85 23.44 39.44
CA THR A 367 -3.64 22.87 40.06
C THR A 367 -2.42 22.87 39.12
N ALA A 368 -1.25 22.43 39.61
CA ALA A 368 0.03 22.27 38.88
C ALA A 368 -0.07 21.50 37.54
N ASN A 369 -1.19 20.82 37.27
CA ASN A 369 -1.55 20.16 36.02
C ASN A 369 -1.78 21.14 34.83
N LYS A 370 -1.85 22.47 35.05
CA LYS A 370 -1.86 23.46 33.95
C LYS A 370 -0.60 23.41 33.08
N ALA A 371 0.56 23.13 33.68
CA ALA A 371 1.84 23.04 32.98
C ALA A 371 1.98 21.81 32.07
N LEU A 372 1.00 20.89 32.10
CA LEU A 372 0.93 19.71 31.24
C LEU A 372 0.08 19.95 29.98
N ASN A 373 -0.60 21.11 29.90
CA ASN A 373 -1.58 21.42 28.86
C ASN A 373 -1.40 22.83 28.28
N SER A 374 -0.15 23.31 28.20
CA SER A 374 0.17 24.65 27.72
C SER A 374 1.33 24.57 26.74
N SER A 375 1.05 24.69 25.45
CA SER A 375 2.07 24.49 24.43
C SER A 375 3.01 25.67 24.25
N SER A 376 4.20 25.59 24.84
CA SER A 376 5.22 26.64 24.76
C SER A 376 6.56 26.13 24.19
N ILE A 377 7.42 27.06 23.77
CA ILE A 377 8.84 26.77 23.50
C ILE A 377 9.64 27.11 24.76
N ILE A 378 10.38 26.15 25.29
CA ILE A 378 11.16 26.32 26.53
C ILE A 378 12.65 26.05 26.27
N VAL A 379 13.51 27.04 26.52
CA VAL A 379 14.96 26.87 26.45
C VAL A 379 15.57 27.01 27.83
N ASN A 380 16.08 25.90 28.34
CA ASN A 380 16.80 25.82 29.61
C ASN A 380 18.33 25.78 29.44
N ASP A 381 18.82 25.64 28.21
CA ASP A 381 20.24 25.74 27.90
C ASP A 381 20.78 27.15 28.16
N THR A 382 21.78 27.26 29.02
CA THR A 382 22.47 28.51 29.34
C THR A 382 23.82 28.64 28.64
N SER A 383 24.33 27.60 27.97
CA SER A 383 25.63 27.65 27.28
C SER A 383 25.57 28.45 25.97
N LYS A 384 24.37 28.65 25.42
CA LYS A 384 24.14 29.31 24.12
C LYS A 384 24.81 28.60 22.94
N THR A 385 25.03 27.30 23.06
CA THR A 385 25.61 26.48 21.97
C THR A 385 24.57 25.65 21.23
N SER A 386 23.31 25.73 21.66
CA SER A 386 22.19 25.02 21.06
C SER A 386 21.20 25.96 20.39
N THR A 387 20.46 25.46 19.40
CA THR A 387 19.54 26.26 18.60
C THR A 387 18.22 25.54 18.32
N ILE A 388 17.13 26.32 18.27
CA ILE A 388 15.86 25.90 17.69
C ILE A 388 15.62 26.82 16.49
N THR A 389 15.43 26.26 15.30
CA THR A 389 15.14 27.04 14.09
C THR A 389 13.84 26.57 13.46
N VAL A 390 12.92 27.50 13.20
CA VAL A 390 11.71 27.26 12.39
C VAL A 390 11.81 28.12 11.13
N ASN A 391 11.84 27.50 9.96
CA ASN A 391 12.04 28.21 8.70
C ASN A 391 10.75 28.84 8.13
N LYS A 392 9.58 28.32 8.51
CA LYS A 392 8.27 28.88 8.14
C LYS A 392 7.57 29.44 9.38
N ASP A 393 6.24 29.34 9.44
CA ASP A 393 5.43 30.02 10.44
C ASP A 393 5.38 29.23 11.75
N SER A 394 5.15 29.93 12.85
CA SER A 394 5.06 29.37 14.20
C SER A 394 3.78 29.83 14.88
N TYR A 395 2.95 28.88 15.31
CA TYR A 395 1.71 29.12 16.04
C TYR A 395 1.86 28.54 17.44
N ILE A 396 1.80 29.37 18.49
CA ILE A 396 2.13 28.98 19.86
C ILE A 396 0.99 29.38 20.80
N MET A 397 0.18 28.39 21.19
CA MET A 397 -1.05 28.60 21.96
C MET A 397 -0.85 28.54 23.47
N GLY A 398 0.36 28.26 23.96
CA GLY A 398 0.65 28.19 25.38
C GLY A 398 1.58 29.29 25.87
N VAL A 399 1.66 29.38 27.19
CA VAL A 399 2.68 30.13 27.93
C VAL A 399 3.42 29.21 28.90
N ALA A 400 4.66 29.56 29.22
CA ALA A 400 5.48 28.78 30.12
C ALA A 400 5.08 28.93 31.60
N TYR A 401 5.50 27.95 32.40
CA TYR A 401 5.32 27.96 33.85
C TYR A 401 6.67 27.79 34.52
N LEU A 402 6.94 28.63 35.53
CA LEU A 402 8.15 28.50 36.33
C LEU A 402 8.01 27.36 37.32
N ASN A 403 9.13 26.71 37.63
CA ASN A 403 9.21 25.77 38.74
C ASN A 403 9.36 26.52 40.08
N ALA A 404 8.43 27.45 40.33
CA ALA A 404 8.30 28.24 41.56
C ALA A 404 6.84 28.15 41.99
N THR A 405 6.58 27.88 43.27
CA THR A 405 5.24 27.54 43.76
C THR A 405 4.78 28.47 44.86
N ASP A 406 3.50 28.85 44.84
CA ASP A 406 2.88 29.56 45.96
C ASP A 406 2.58 28.63 47.13
N GLU A 407 2.01 29.18 48.21
CA GLU A 407 1.61 28.42 49.41
C GLU A 407 0.61 27.30 49.12
N SER A 408 -0.13 27.38 48.01
CA SER A 408 -1.08 26.37 47.55
C SER A 408 -0.47 25.35 46.59
N GLY A 409 0.84 25.44 46.31
CA GLY A 409 1.55 24.57 45.38
C GLY A 409 1.34 24.93 43.90
N ASN A 410 0.70 26.07 43.60
CA ASN A 410 0.47 26.50 42.22
C ASN A 410 1.75 27.06 41.61
N LYS A 411 2.07 26.61 40.40
CA LYS A 411 3.19 27.14 39.64
C LYS A 411 2.89 28.52 39.08
N TYR A 412 3.89 29.40 39.09
CA TYR A 412 3.76 30.71 38.47
C TYR A 412 3.61 30.60 36.95
N GLN A 413 2.50 31.11 36.42
CA GLN A 413 2.25 31.26 34.99
C GLN A 413 2.92 32.53 34.47
N THR A 414 3.77 32.42 33.45
CA THR A 414 4.42 33.57 32.81
C THR A 414 3.54 34.15 31.69
N GLY A 415 3.99 35.25 31.09
CA GLY A 415 3.45 35.76 29.83
C GLY A 415 4.21 35.28 28.59
N GLU A 416 5.12 34.29 28.72
CA GLU A 416 6.07 33.92 27.66
C GLU A 416 5.60 32.66 26.91
N SER A 417 5.34 32.78 25.61
CA SER A 417 5.15 31.63 24.70
C SER A 417 6.49 31.05 24.22
N VAL A 418 7.54 31.86 24.17
CA VAL A 418 8.93 31.43 24.04
C VAL A 418 9.67 31.84 25.30
N ALA A 419 9.91 30.88 26.19
CA ALA A 419 10.54 31.12 27.49
C ALA A 419 11.99 30.66 27.47
N VAL A 420 12.91 31.58 27.81
CA VAL A 420 14.34 31.31 27.90
C VAL A 420 14.78 31.49 29.35
N LYS A 421 15.47 30.50 29.90
CA LYS A 421 15.94 30.51 31.28
C LYS A 421 16.76 31.78 31.56
N GLY A 422 16.35 32.49 32.60
CA GLY A 422 16.90 33.79 33.01
C GLY A 422 16.02 34.97 32.65
N ASN A 423 15.23 34.91 31.57
CA ASN A 423 14.37 36.04 31.18
C ASN A 423 13.23 36.30 32.17
N TYR A 424 12.80 35.26 32.90
CA TYR A 424 11.76 35.41 33.92
C TYR A 424 12.14 36.34 35.08
N LEU A 425 13.43 36.69 35.24
CA LEU A 425 13.89 37.66 36.24
C LEU A 425 13.32 39.07 36.00
N ALA A 426 12.81 39.36 34.79
CA ALA A 426 12.01 40.56 34.56
C ALA A 426 10.83 40.67 35.56
N TYR A 427 10.19 39.55 35.92
CA TYR A 427 9.06 39.56 36.85
C TYR A 427 9.46 39.79 38.31
N THR A 428 10.75 39.72 38.65
CA THR A 428 11.26 40.07 39.98
C THR A 428 11.68 41.54 40.08
N ASP A 429 12.05 42.15 38.95
CA ASP A 429 12.56 43.52 38.87
C ASP A 429 11.45 44.49 38.46
N VAL A 430 10.61 44.84 39.44
CA VAL A 430 9.50 45.79 39.24
C VAL A 430 9.83 47.22 39.67
N GLU A 431 11.10 47.53 39.98
CA GLU A 431 11.52 48.85 40.49
C GLU A 431 11.12 50.00 39.55
N ASP A 432 11.16 49.75 38.24
CA ASP A 432 10.71 50.69 37.21
C ASP A 432 9.21 51.05 37.30
N ILE A 433 8.37 50.19 37.89
CA ILE A 433 6.92 50.41 38.08
C ILE A 433 6.60 50.98 39.47
N LEU A 434 7.45 50.72 40.46
CA LEU A 434 7.29 51.17 41.85
C LEU A 434 7.46 52.68 42.06
N ASN A 435 7.78 53.45 41.00
CA ASN A 435 7.68 54.92 40.96
C ASN A 435 6.22 55.44 40.98
N GLY A 436 5.33 54.79 41.73
CA GLY A 436 4.02 55.29 42.14
C GLY A 436 2.98 55.53 41.03
N LYS A 437 3.18 55.00 39.81
CA LYS A 437 2.29 55.27 38.66
C LYS A 437 1.33 54.13 38.29
N ASP A 438 1.65 52.87 38.60
CA ASP A 438 0.77 51.73 38.33
C ASP A 438 0.50 50.92 39.62
N ASN A 439 -0.72 50.37 39.73
CA ASN A 439 -1.10 49.48 40.83
C ASN A 439 -0.53 48.07 40.56
N VAL A 440 0.66 47.77 41.11
CA VAL A 440 1.30 46.45 40.98
C VAL A 440 1.17 45.64 42.26
N SER A 441 0.86 44.35 42.13
CA SER A 441 1.00 43.39 43.23
C SER A 441 2.08 42.37 42.93
N LEU A 442 2.90 42.09 43.94
CA LEU A 442 3.86 41.00 43.95
C LEU A 442 3.33 39.87 44.83
N LYS A 443 3.58 38.63 44.43
CA LYS A 443 3.26 37.44 45.20
C LYS A 443 4.50 36.56 45.34
N TYR A 444 4.62 35.91 46.50
CA TYR A 444 5.71 34.98 46.77
C TYR A 444 5.42 33.62 46.14
N TYR A 445 6.37 33.13 45.35
CA TYR A 445 6.42 31.80 44.76
C TYR A 445 7.80 31.22 45.06
N SER A 446 7.92 30.36 46.08
CA SER A 446 9.21 29.92 46.60
C SER A 446 10.17 29.46 45.47
N PRO A 447 11.41 29.99 45.40
CA PRO A 447 12.03 30.97 46.32
C PRO A 447 11.90 32.46 45.89
N LEU A 448 11.11 32.76 44.86
CA LEU A 448 11.04 34.05 44.18
C LEU A 448 9.86 34.91 44.65
N GLN A 449 9.99 36.23 44.52
CA GLN A 449 8.88 37.17 44.60
C GLN A 449 8.61 37.71 43.19
N LEU A 450 7.40 37.49 42.66
CA LEU A 450 7.09 37.68 41.25
C LEU A 450 5.88 38.60 41.06
N LEU A 451 5.85 39.30 39.92
CA LEU A 451 4.71 40.09 39.45
C LEU A 451 3.43 39.25 39.32
N GLU A 452 2.45 39.49 40.17
CA GLU A 452 1.16 38.81 40.10
C GLU A 452 0.15 39.61 39.27
N SER A 453 -0.02 40.90 39.59
CA SER A 453 -0.97 41.78 38.90
C SER A 453 -0.41 43.16 38.59
N LYS A 454 -0.90 43.77 37.51
CA LYS A 454 -0.69 45.18 37.15
C LYS A 454 -2.05 45.77 36.78
N ASN A 455 -2.44 46.88 37.41
CA ASN A 455 -3.71 47.57 37.19
C ASN A 455 -4.92 46.62 37.33
N GLU A 456 -4.92 45.83 38.41
CA GLU A 456 -5.96 44.83 38.77
C GLU A 456 -6.10 43.64 37.80
N GLN A 457 -5.28 43.57 36.74
CA GLN A 457 -5.24 42.44 35.82
C GLN A 457 -4.18 41.43 36.27
N SER A 458 -4.57 40.15 36.36
CA SER A 458 -3.71 39.03 36.76
C SER A 458 -3.82 37.88 35.77
N ASN A 459 -3.51 38.15 34.49
CA ASN A 459 -3.63 37.18 33.39
C ASN A 459 -2.34 37.13 32.54
N PRO A 460 -2.15 36.09 31.70
CA PRO A 460 -0.95 35.93 30.88
C PRO A 460 -0.69 37.09 29.92
N SER A 461 -1.75 37.70 29.36
CA SER A 461 -1.62 38.84 28.44
C SER A 461 -0.97 40.04 29.13
N MET A 462 -1.40 40.36 30.36
CA MET A 462 -0.79 41.42 31.16
C MET A 462 0.70 41.15 31.40
N LYS A 463 1.04 39.91 31.80
CA LYS A 463 2.43 39.51 32.05
C LYS A 463 3.27 39.59 30.77
N ALA A 464 2.68 39.27 29.61
CA ALA A 464 3.32 39.37 28.31
C ALA A 464 3.61 40.84 27.95
N ASP A 465 2.64 41.73 28.15
CA ASP A 465 2.81 43.17 27.93
C ASP A 465 3.91 43.75 28.81
N TYR A 466 3.92 43.39 30.09
CA TYR A 466 4.97 43.78 31.03
C TYR A 466 6.34 43.29 30.57
N PHE A 467 6.45 42.01 30.19
CA PHE A 467 7.72 41.42 29.76
C PHE A 467 8.30 42.14 28.53
N ALA A 468 7.47 42.40 27.53
CA ALA A 468 7.87 43.13 26.33
C ALA A 468 8.25 44.59 26.64
N GLU A 469 7.49 45.26 27.52
CA GLU A 469 7.78 46.62 27.97
C GLU A 469 9.14 46.67 28.71
N TYR A 470 9.35 45.76 29.66
CA TYR A 470 10.60 45.65 30.42
C TYR A 470 11.76 45.59 29.43
N TYR A 471 11.86 44.54 28.62
CA TYR A 471 13.01 44.34 27.74
C TYR A 471 13.11 45.30 26.53
N SER A 472 12.11 46.15 26.30
CA SER A 472 12.23 47.25 25.31
C SER A 472 13.14 48.39 25.79
N LYS A 473 13.33 48.53 27.11
CA LYS A 473 14.17 49.57 27.70
C LYS A 473 15.64 49.14 27.75
N ASN A 474 16.54 50.04 27.35
CA ASN A 474 17.98 49.78 27.40
C ASN A 474 18.58 49.86 28.82
N THR A 475 17.83 50.39 29.79
CA THR A 475 18.31 50.72 31.14
C THR A 475 18.11 49.62 32.18
N ASN A 476 17.34 48.57 31.92
CA ASN A 476 17.03 47.60 32.97
C ASN A 476 18.22 46.72 33.35
N HIS A 477 18.10 46.15 34.55
CA HIS A 477 19.09 45.29 35.17
C HIS A 477 19.33 44.01 34.35
N TYR A 478 18.26 43.34 33.90
CA TYR A 478 18.37 42.13 33.09
C TYR A 478 18.29 42.43 31.59
N LYS A 479 19.05 41.68 30.79
CA LYS A 479 19.04 41.77 29.32
C LYS A 479 18.33 40.56 28.72
N PHE A 480 17.60 40.81 27.63
CA PHE A 480 16.89 39.78 26.90
C PHE A 480 17.86 38.77 26.29
N ASN A 481 17.56 37.48 26.45
CA ASN A 481 18.26 36.38 25.83
C ASN A 481 17.32 35.62 24.89
N ASP A 482 17.70 35.44 23.63
CA ASP A 482 16.91 34.67 22.65
C ASP A 482 17.08 33.15 22.80
N GLY A 483 18.06 32.69 23.59
CA GLY A 483 18.30 31.27 23.84
C GLY A 483 18.63 30.46 22.56
N GLY A 484 19.07 31.12 21.48
CA GLY A 484 19.29 30.45 20.20
C GLY A 484 18.00 30.06 19.44
N VAL A 485 16.84 30.63 19.82
CA VAL A 485 15.57 30.42 19.11
C VAL A 485 15.45 31.35 17.91
N ASN A 486 15.33 30.77 16.73
CA ASN A 486 15.25 31.47 15.44
C ASN A 486 13.93 31.11 14.73
N LEU A 487 12.90 31.92 14.91
CA LEU A 487 11.62 31.78 14.21
C LEU A 487 11.61 32.72 13.01
N LYS A 488 11.78 32.19 11.79
CA LYS A 488 12.05 33.00 10.59
C LYS A 488 10.80 33.45 9.84
N GLY A 489 9.71 32.68 9.92
CA GLY A 489 8.42 33.06 9.33
C GLY A 489 7.58 33.93 10.25
N ALA A 490 6.27 33.97 10.00
CA ALA A 490 5.34 34.67 10.88
C ALA A 490 5.24 33.94 12.23
N VAL A 491 5.24 34.70 13.32
CA VAL A 491 5.06 34.15 14.68
C VAL A 491 3.72 34.63 15.22
N LYS A 492 2.87 33.67 15.57
CA LYS A 492 1.52 33.86 16.11
C LYS A 492 1.46 33.24 17.50
N SER A 493 1.34 34.05 18.54
CA SER A 493 1.37 33.53 19.92
C SER A 493 0.37 34.19 20.86
N VAL A 494 -0.03 33.45 21.90
CA VAL A 494 -0.89 33.94 22.99
C VAL A 494 -0.11 34.75 24.04
N GLY A 495 1.21 34.61 24.09
CA GLY A 495 2.13 35.37 24.94
C GLY A 495 3.29 36.00 24.16
N THR A 496 4.34 36.45 24.84
CA THR A 496 5.55 36.99 24.20
C THR A 496 6.40 35.91 23.56
N SER A 497 7.05 36.26 22.46
CA SER A 497 7.95 35.34 21.74
C SER A 497 9.32 35.97 21.47
N VAL A 498 9.86 35.80 20.26
CA VAL A 498 11.17 36.31 19.85
C VAL A 498 11.08 37.78 19.41
N LYS A 499 12.23 38.39 19.11
CA LYS A 499 12.27 39.73 18.49
C LYS A 499 11.75 39.68 17.05
N ASP A 500 10.99 40.69 16.64
CA ASP A 500 10.60 40.91 15.25
C ASP A 500 11.76 41.48 14.41
N SER A 501 11.49 41.69 13.11
CA SER A 501 12.44 42.31 12.18
C SER A 501 12.83 43.75 12.54
N SER A 502 12.04 44.41 13.39
CA SER A 502 12.29 45.76 13.91
C SER A 502 13.08 45.73 15.23
N GLY A 503 13.40 44.55 15.76
CA GLY A 503 14.15 44.35 17.00
C GLY A 503 13.30 44.40 18.27
N ASN A 504 11.97 44.53 18.16
CA ASN A 504 11.05 44.58 19.29
C ASN A 504 10.59 43.18 19.68
N ILE A 505 10.36 42.93 20.98
CA ILE A 505 9.79 41.65 21.42
C ILE A 505 8.34 41.57 20.95
N GLN A 506 8.02 40.49 20.25
CA GLN A 506 6.67 40.25 19.79
C GLN A 506 5.76 39.92 20.97
N LYS A 507 4.68 40.69 21.10
CA LYS A 507 3.59 40.47 22.04
C LYS A 507 2.58 39.45 21.48
N SER A 508 1.55 39.14 22.26
CA SER A 508 0.43 38.36 21.76
C SER A 508 -0.20 39.03 20.54
N ASN A 509 -0.43 38.25 19.49
CA ASN A 509 -0.88 38.73 18.19
C ASN A 509 -1.72 37.70 17.43
N ILE A 510 -2.30 36.73 18.16
CA ILE A 510 -3.14 35.69 17.58
C ILE A 510 -4.47 36.27 17.11
N THR A 511 -4.95 35.83 15.95
CA THR A 511 -6.23 36.22 15.37
C THR A 511 -7.21 35.05 15.30
N SER A 512 -8.48 35.32 15.00
CA SER A 512 -9.50 34.28 14.78
C SER A 512 -9.16 33.35 13.61
N GLU A 513 -8.48 33.86 12.57
CA GLU A 513 -8.03 33.05 11.43
C GLU A 513 -6.92 32.08 11.86
N ASP A 514 -5.95 32.56 12.65
CA ASP A 514 -4.88 31.73 13.20
C ASP A 514 -5.46 30.61 14.10
N LEU A 515 -6.49 30.93 14.90
CA LEU A 515 -7.19 29.96 15.74
C LEU A 515 -7.90 28.86 14.93
N ASN A 516 -8.48 29.18 13.78
CA ASN A 516 -9.10 28.18 12.90
C ASN A 516 -8.05 27.19 12.39
N LEU A 517 -6.91 27.68 11.93
CA LEU A 517 -5.79 26.83 11.49
C LEU A 517 -5.29 25.93 12.61
N VAL A 518 -5.11 26.48 13.81
CA VAL A 518 -4.74 25.70 14.99
C VAL A 518 -5.78 24.64 15.32
N ASN A 519 -7.08 24.96 15.23
CA ASN A 519 -8.15 24.00 15.47
C ASN A 519 -8.17 22.85 14.46
N GLU A 520 -7.81 23.10 13.20
CA GLU A 520 -7.58 22.03 12.23
C GLU A 520 -6.45 21.12 12.69
N GLN A 521 -5.31 21.68 13.13
CA GLN A 521 -4.20 20.89 13.67
C GLN A 521 -4.56 20.12 14.94
N ARG A 522 -5.44 20.67 15.80
CA ARG A 522 -5.99 19.95 16.97
C ARG A 522 -6.80 18.72 16.55
N ASN A 523 -7.62 18.84 15.50
CA ASN A 523 -8.40 17.73 14.97
C ASN A 523 -7.50 16.66 14.30
N GLU A 524 -6.51 17.09 13.53
CA GLU A 524 -5.49 16.21 12.94
C GLU A 524 -4.71 15.44 14.02
N PHE A 525 -4.25 16.15 15.04
CA PHE A 525 -3.58 15.54 16.20
C PHE A 525 -4.47 14.49 16.86
N ALA A 526 -5.72 14.85 17.18
CA ALA A 526 -6.64 13.91 17.82
C ALA A 526 -6.92 12.69 16.95
N ARG A 527 -7.20 12.87 15.64
CA ARG A 527 -7.45 11.76 14.73
C ARG A 527 -6.26 10.80 14.68
N ASN A 528 -5.06 11.32 14.49
CA ASN A 528 -3.88 10.50 14.24
C ASN A 528 -3.30 9.90 15.53
N VAL A 529 -3.25 10.68 16.62
CA VAL A 529 -2.67 10.25 17.91
C VAL A 529 -3.69 9.50 18.76
N PHE A 530 -4.91 10.01 18.94
CA PHE A 530 -5.90 9.41 19.84
C PHE A 530 -6.72 8.30 19.19
N ALA A 531 -6.81 8.28 17.85
CA ALA A 531 -7.62 7.31 17.12
C ALA A 531 -6.87 6.62 15.95
N MET A 532 -5.54 6.59 15.97
CA MET A 532 -4.72 5.86 15.00
C MET A 532 -4.98 6.21 13.51
N GLY A 533 -5.51 7.40 13.22
CA GLY A 533 -5.86 7.85 11.87
C GLY A 533 -7.34 7.67 11.51
N ASP A 534 -8.15 7.08 12.39
CA ASP A 534 -9.56 6.82 12.18
C ASP A 534 -10.43 7.24 13.38
N ALA A 535 -10.96 8.46 13.30
CA ALA A 535 -11.83 9.06 14.30
C ALA A 535 -13.30 8.60 14.20
N THR A 536 -13.63 7.64 13.33
CA THR A 536 -15.02 7.18 13.17
C THR A 536 -15.56 6.65 14.50
N GLY A 537 -16.77 7.09 14.86
CA GLY A 537 -17.42 6.74 16.12
C GLY A 537 -17.06 7.65 17.31
N PHE A 538 -16.23 8.68 17.12
CA PHE A 538 -15.85 9.64 18.16
C PHE A 538 -16.21 11.07 17.78
N GLU A 539 -16.90 11.79 18.68
CA GLU A 539 -17.13 13.23 18.58
C GLU A 539 -16.19 13.98 19.54
N ASN A 540 -15.76 15.19 19.16
CA ASN A 540 -14.95 16.08 20.01
C ASN A 540 -13.69 15.43 20.60
N LEU A 541 -13.03 14.55 19.83
CA LEU A 541 -11.92 13.70 20.28
C LEU A 541 -10.77 14.50 20.90
N TYR A 542 -10.46 15.69 20.36
CA TYR A 542 -9.39 16.54 20.91
C TYR A 542 -9.70 17.03 22.33
N ASN A 543 -10.94 17.42 22.63
CA ASN A 543 -11.29 17.99 23.93
C ASN A 543 -11.12 16.98 25.07
N GLY A 544 -11.33 15.70 24.79
CA GLY A 544 -11.15 14.61 25.75
C GLY A 544 -9.69 14.38 26.15
N GLN A 545 -8.71 14.75 25.30
CA GLN A 545 -7.27 14.56 25.55
C GLN A 545 -6.87 13.11 25.91
N GLU A 546 -7.63 12.13 25.43
CA GLU A 546 -7.48 10.72 25.76
C GLU A 546 -7.32 9.87 24.50
N VAL A 547 -6.37 8.94 24.53
CA VAL A 547 -6.22 7.93 23.48
C VAL A 547 -7.37 6.94 23.55
N LYS A 548 -8.16 6.86 22.48
CA LYS A 548 -9.35 5.98 22.39
C LYS A 548 -9.06 4.68 21.64
N ARG A 549 -8.17 4.67 20.65
CA ARG A 549 -7.72 3.46 19.96
C ARG A 549 -6.30 3.09 20.36
N THR A 550 -6.11 1.84 20.75
CA THR A 550 -4.86 1.25 21.24
C THR A 550 -4.69 -0.14 20.65
N VAL A 551 -3.47 -0.66 20.58
CA VAL A 551 -3.23 -2.04 20.13
C VAL A 551 -4.06 -3.02 20.96
N SER A 552 -4.09 -2.81 22.27
CA SER A 552 -4.86 -3.59 23.24
C SER A 552 -6.37 -3.64 22.97
N ASN A 553 -6.96 -2.65 22.30
CA ASN A 553 -8.39 -2.63 21.97
C ASN A 553 -8.69 -2.72 20.47
N GLN A 554 -7.68 -2.68 19.61
CA GLN A 554 -7.83 -2.95 18.17
C GLN A 554 -7.49 -4.40 17.81
N ILE A 555 -6.78 -5.12 18.68
CA ILE A 555 -6.43 -6.54 18.50
C ILE A 555 -7.02 -7.36 19.64
N ASN A 556 -7.77 -8.41 19.30
CA ASN A 556 -8.29 -9.39 20.23
C ASN A 556 -7.23 -10.46 20.53
N PHE A 557 -6.45 -10.24 21.58
CA PHE A 557 -5.37 -11.16 21.96
C PHE A 557 -5.84 -12.52 22.47
N ASP A 558 -7.08 -12.66 22.92
CA ASP A 558 -7.61 -13.98 23.28
C ASP A 558 -7.78 -14.84 22.02
N LYS A 559 -8.33 -14.27 20.94
CA LYS A 559 -8.36 -14.94 19.63
C LYS A 559 -6.96 -15.21 19.08
N VAL A 560 -5.98 -14.35 19.36
CA VAL A 560 -4.58 -14.60 18.99
C VAL A 560 -4.03 -15.86 19.68
N LYS A 561 -4.37 -16.11 20.96
CA LYS A 561 -3.95 -17.32 21.69
C LYS A 561 -4.55 -18.60 21.10
N ASP A 562 -5.78 -18.51 20.59
CA ASP A 562 -6.52 -19.65 20.06
C ASP A 562 -6.04 -20.09 18.66
N ILE A 563 -5.20 -19.28 17.99
CA ILE A 563 -4.67 -19.62 16.66
C ILE A 563 -3.64 -20.74 16.76
N ASN A 564 -3.89 -21.83 16.02
CA ASN A 564 -2.88 -22.84 15.77
C ASN A 564 -1.86 -22.33 14.74
N ILE A 565 -0.67 -21.96 15.22
CA ILE A 565 0.44 -21.41 14.41
C ILE A 565 0.85 -22.36 13.27
N GLN A 566 0.61 -23.67 13.37
CA GLN A 566 0.92 -24.63 12.28
C GLN A 566 0.06 -24.42 11.02
N ASN A 567 -1.12 -23.78 11.15
CA ASN A 567 -2.00 -23.50 10.03
C ASN A 567 -1.66 -22.18 9.32
N ILE A 568 -0.73 -21.40 9.89
CA ILE A 568 -0.31 -20.12 9.32
C ILE A 568 0.61 -20.38 8.12
N LYS A 569 0.20 -19.82 6.99
CA LYS A 569 0.91 -19.87 5.72
C LYS A 569 1.90 -18.70 5.64
N ASN A 570 3.17 -19.03 5.44
CA ASN A 570 4.28 -18.07 5.46
C ASN A 570 4.85 -17.76 4.06
N GLU A 571 4.18 -18.17 2.98
CA GLU A 571 4.70 -18.02 1.61
C GLU A 571 4.95 -16.56 1.21
N ASN A 572 4.15 -15.62 1.73
CA ASN A 572 4.25 -14.19 1.43
C ASN A 572 5.05 -13.37 2.46
N GLY A 573 5.49 -14.01 3.55
CA GLY A 573 6.16 -13.38 4.69
C GLY A 573 5.90 -14.15 5.98
N VAL A 574 6.80 -14.01 6.96
CA VAL A 574 6.70 -14.68 8.25
C VAL A 574 5.62 -14.01 9.10
N VAL A 575 4.70 -14.77 9.65
CA VAL A 575 3.68 -14.28 10.58
C VAL A 575 4.00 -14.79 11.97
N ILE A 576 4.18 -13.86 12.90
CA ILE A 576 4.55 -14.13 14.29
C ILE A 576 3.45 -13.56 15.18
N LEU A 577 2.80 -14.44 15.92
CA LEU A 577 1.67 -14.12 16.77
C LEU A 577 1.97 -14.62 18.19
N SER A 578 1.85 -13.75 19.19
CA SER A 578 1.86 -14.16 20.59
C SER A 578 0.78 -13.43 21.38
N GLY A 579 -0.11 -14.18 22.02
CA GLY A 579 -1.16 -13.65 22.88
C GLY A 579 -0.90 -13.84 24.38
N ASN A 580 0.21 -14.45 24.78
CA ASN A 580 0.48 -14.88 26.16
C ASN A 580 1.36 -13.93 26.97
N ASN A 581 1.44 -12.65 26.58
CA ASN A 581 2.36 -11.65 27.12
C ASN A 581 3.83 -12.06 27.01
N GLU A 582 4.18 -12.89 26.02
CA GLU A 582 5.55 -13.32 25.82
C GLU A 582 6.37 -12.23 25.14
N ASN A 583 7.56 -11.98 25.68
CA ASN A 583 8.49 -11.06 25.08
C ASN A 583 9.15 -11.70 23.86
N ILE A 584 9.24 -10.96 22.76
CA ILE A 584 9.91 -11.38 21.53
C ILE A 584 11.29 -10.74 21.49
N VAL A 585 12.33 -11.55 21.34
CA VAL A 585 13.69 -11.08 21.07
C VAL A 585 14.07 -11.42 19.63
N ILE A 586 14.45 -10.40 18.88
CA ILE A 586 14.94 -10.53 17.51
C ILE A 586 16.42 -10.16 17.53
N GLU A 587 17.28 -11.07 17.08
CA GLU A 587 18.71 -10.82 17.05
C GLU A 587 19.26 -11.15 15.65
N ASN A 588 19.91 -10.16 15.02
CA ASN A 588 20.51 -10.31 13.69
C ASN A 588 19.54 -10.92 12.66
N ASN A 589 18.35 -10.31 12.52
CA ASN A 589 17.24 -10.80 11.69
C ASN A 589 16.66 -12.17 12.06
N LYS A 590 16.92 -12.71 13.25
CA LYS A 590 16.43 -14.04 13.64
C LYS A 590 15.58 -14.04 14.89
N ILE A 591 14.57 -14.90 14.90
CA ILE A 591 13.78 -15.29 16.08
C ILE A 591 13.84 -16.81 16.20
N SER A 592 14.40 -17.32 17.30
CA SER A 592 14.59 -18.77 17.51
C SER A 592 15.20 -19.47 16.29
N ASP A 593 16.30 -18.92 15.78
CA ASP A 593 17.04 -19.35 14.57
C ASP A 593 16.33 -19.21 13.21
N LYS A 594 15.07 -18.78 13.17
CA LYS A 594 14.36 -18.49 11.92
C LYS A 594 14.64 -17.08 11.45
N GLU A 595 15.04 -16.92 10.19
CA GLU A 595 15.24 -15.62 9.58
C GLU A 595 13.92 -14.90 9.31
N VAL A 596 13.84 -13.62 9.66
CA VAL A 596 12.65 -12.77 9.59
C VAL A 596 13.01 -11.47 8.86
N LYS A 597 12.95 -11.53 7.52
CA LYS A 597 13.19 -10.38 6.63
C LYS A 597 11.92 -9.67 6.18
N LYS A 598 10.79 -10.36 6.25
CA LYS A 598 9.52 -9.91 5.69
C LYS A 598 8.38 -10.54 6.47
N GLY A 599 7.38 -9.78 6.91
CA GLY A 599 6.36 -10.38 7.75
C GLY A 599 5.37 -9.47 8.47
N LEU A 600 4.63 -10.08 9.40
CA LEU A 600 3.73 -9.43 10.35
C LEU A 600 4.07 -9.96 11.75
N ILE A 601 4.43 -9.07 12.67
CA ILE A 601 4.74 -9.42 14.06
C ILE A 601 3.69 -8.77 14.97
N ILE A 602 2.93 -9.59 15.70
CA ILE A 602 1.92 -9.14 16.66
C ILE A 602 2.17 -9.84 18.01
N THR A 603 2.34 -9.07 19.08
CA THR A 603 2.43 -9.61 20.45
C THR A 603 1.78 -8.70 21.48
N ASN A 604 1.33 -9.25 22.61
CA ASN A 604 1.00 -8.45 23.80
C ASN A 604 2.13 -8.37 24.85
N GLY A 605 3.31 -8.91 24.54
CA GLY A 605 4.55 -8.71 25.30
C GLY A 605 5.48 -7.66 24.68
N ASN A 606 6.62 -7.41 25.29
CA ASN A 606 7.62 -6.47 24.76
C ASN A 606 8.35 -7.07 23.55
N ILE A 607 8.88 -6.21 22.68
CA ILE A 607 9.75 -6.60 21.57
C ILE A 607 11.13 -5.98 21.78
N THR A 608 12.19 -6.78 21.74
CA THR A 608 13.57 -6.31 21.77
C THR A 608 14.29 -6.70 20.48
N ILE A 609 14.85 -5.73 19.76
CA ILE A 609 15.57 -5.91 18.50
C ILE A 609 17.06 -5.61 18.72
N LYS A 610 17.91 -6.59 18.42
CA LYS A 610 19.36 -6.58 18.67
C LYS A 610 20.16 -6.80 17.39
N GLY A 611 21.31 -6.12 17.32
CA GLY A 611 22.21 -6.23 16.18
C GLY A 611 21.59 -5.67 14.89
N ASN A 612 22.00 -6.22 13.75
CA ASN A 612 21.50 -5.78 12.45
C ASN A 612 20.06 -6.26 12.25
N PHE A 613 19.21 -5.38 11.71
CA PHE A 613 17.83 -5.73 11.43
C PHE A 613 17.37 -5.14 10.09
N ASP A 614 16.88 -5.95 9.16
CA ASP A 614 16.31 -5.48 7.89
C ASP A 614 15.00 -6.22 7.66
N PHE A 615 13.90 -5.50 7.81
CA PHE A 615 12.55 -6.07 7.86
C PHE A 615 11.56 -5.26 7.03
N THR A 616 10.81 -5.94 6.17
CA THR A 616 9.69 -5.36 5.43
C THR A 616 8.35 -5.89 5.97
N GLY A 617 7.53 -5.03 6.60
CA GLY A 617 6.28 -5.44 7.21
C GLY A 617 5.76 -4.53 8.32
N ASN A 618 4.92 -5.08 9.20
CA ASN A 618 4.43 -4.40 10.40
C ASN A 618 4.92 -5.07 11.68
N ILE A 619 5.24 -4.23 12.67
CA ILE A 619 5.52 -4.64 14.05
C ILE A 619 4.48 -4.01 14.95
N ILE A 620 3.70 -4.83 15.64
CA ILE A 620 2.56 -4.40 16.45
C ILE A 620 2.66 -5.00 17.85
N THR A 621 2.61 -4.15 18.89
CA THR A 621 2.66 -4.65 20.27
C THR A 621 1.89 -3.82 21.29
N THR A 622 1.36 -4.44 22.36
CA THR A 622 0.88 -3.68 23.53
C THR A 622 2.01 -3.29 24.48
N GLY A 623 3.18 -3.92 24.37
CA GLY A 623 4.37 -3.65 25.17
C GLY A 623 5.28 -2.59 24.58
N ASN A 624 6.48 -2.51 25.14
CA ASN A 624 7.56 -1.64 24.67
C ASN A 624 8.30 -2.26 23.48
N ILE A 625 8.90 -1.40 22.66
CA ILE A 625 9.85 -1.78 21.62
C ILE A 625 11.22 -1.22 21.95
N ASN A 626 12.18 -2.10 22.18
CA ASN A 626 13.55 -1.74 22.55
C ASN A 626 14.52 -2.10 21.43
N PHE A 627 15.30 -1.14 20.96
CA PHE A 627 16.40 -1.36 20.03
C PHE A 627 17.71 -1.26 20.80
N GLU A 628 18.44 -2.39 20.88
CA GLU A 628 19.62 -2.54 21.73
C GLU A 628 20.86 -2.97 20.92
N GLY A 629 22.03 -2.53 21.39
CA GLY A 629 23.33 -2.91 20.84
C GLY A 629 23.73 -2.09 19.61
N THR A 630 24.87 -2.43 19.02
CA THR A 630 25.40 -1.76 17.84
C THR A 630 24.97 -2.52 16.58
N GLY A 631 24.27 -1.86 15.65
CA GLY A 631 23.83 -2.47 14.40
C GLY A 631 23.06 -1.47 13.54
N GLU A 632 23.03 -1.75 12.24
CA GLU A 632 22.21 -1.02 11.26
C GLU A 632 20.82 -1.66 11.21
N ARG A 633 19.78 -0.86 11.37
CA ARG A 633 18.39 -1.33 11.42
C ARG A 633 17.53 -0.58 10.42
N THR A 634 16.84 -1.32 9.57
CA THR A 634 15.93 -0.82 8.55
C THR A 634 14.58 -1.51 8.69
N ILE A 635 13.50 -0.73 8.80
CA ILE A 635 12.13 -1.24 8.87
C ILE A 635 11.32 -0.55 7.79
N THR A 636 10.74 -1.31 6.88
CA THR A 636 9.98 -0.79 5.74
C THR A 636 8.54 -1.30 5.77
N TYR A 637 7.57 -0.40 5.83
CA TYR A 637 6.18 -0.72 5.56
C TYR A 637 5.97 -0.87 4.05
N ASP A 638 5.44 -2.03 3.64
CA ASP A 638 4.96 -2.26 2.28
C ASP A 638 3.50 -2.75 2.33
N PRO A 639 2.54 -1.94 1.82
CA PRO A 639 1.13 -2.33 1.76
C PRO A 639 0.90 -3.65 1.02
N GLN A 640 1.63 -3.93 -0.06
CA GLN A 640 1.45 -5.14 -0.87
C GLN A 640 1.88 -6.39 -0.11
N VAL A 641 2.94 -6.29 0.69
CA VAL A 641 3.39 -7.37 1.57
C VAL A 641 2.32 -7.68 2.60
N MET A 642 1.81 -6.65 3.27
CA MET A 642 0.81 -6.80 4.30
C MET A 642 -0.50 -7.37 3.77
N ARG A 643 -0.99 -6.83 2.66
CA ARG A 643 -2.17 -7.37 1.96
C ARG A 643 -1.96 -8.83 1.60
N SER A 644 -0.80 -9.21 1.07
CA SER A 644 -0.50 -10.59 0.69
C SER A 644 -0.45 -11.57 1.85
N ILE A 645 0.02 -11.13 3.02
CA ILE A 645 0.00 -11.91 4.25
C ILE A 645 -1.45 -12.08 4.74
N LEU A 646 -2.22 -10.98 4.77
CA LEU A 646 -3.61 -10.96 5.25
C LEU A 646 -4.55 -11.79 4.36
N THR A 647 -4.43 -11.71 3.03
CA THR A 647 -5.25 -12.53 2.11
C THR A 647 -4.98 -14.02 2.31
N LEU A 648 -3.69 -14.38 2.37
CA LEU A 648 -3.26 -15.76 2.41
C LEU A 648 -3.71 -16.46 3.71
N ASN A 649 -3.82 -15.70 4.78
CA ASN A 649 -4.23 -16.14 6.11
C ASN A 649 -5.59 -15.57 6.52
N TYR A 650 -6.44 -15.18 5.58
CA TYR A 650 -7.67 -14.42 5.85
C TYR A 650 -8.57 -15.11 6.88
N ASP A 651 -8.86 -16.41 6.68
CA ASP A 651 -9.75 -17.16 7.58
C ASP A 651 -9.21 -17.29 9.00
N ILE A 652 -7.91 -17.16 9.19
CA ILE A 652 -7.24 -17.29 10.49
C ILE A 652 -7.12 -15.91 11.16
N LEU A 653 -6.79 -14.87 10.38
CA LEU A 653 -6.46 -13.54 10.92
C LEU A 653 -7.65 -12.58 10.97
N LYS A 654 -8.72 -12.77 10.16
CA LYS A 654 -9.84 -11.81 10.07
C LYS A 654 -10.44 -11.47 11.43
N ASP A 655 -10.46 -12.45 12.32
CA ASP A 655 -11.13 -12.39 13.60
C ASP A 655 -10.30 -11.71 14.71
N ILE A 656 -8.98 -11.56 14.53
CA ILE A 656 -8.11 -10.97 15.55
C ILE A 656 -8.19 -9.44 15.57
N PHE A 657 -8.63 -8.82 14.48
CA PHE A 657 -8.74 -7.37 14.38
C PHE A 657 -10.17 -6.94 14.67
N ASN A 658 -10.33 -5.92 15.50
CA ASN A 658 -11.65 -5.37 15.79
C ASN A 658 -12.09 -4.45 14.64
N GLU A 659 -13.27 -4.71 14.08
CA GLU A 659 -13.84 -3.90 13.00
C GLU A 659 -13.96 -2.44 13.41
N SER A 660 -13.42 -1.54 12.57
CA SER A 660 -13.80 -0.15 12.65
C SER A 660 -15.18 0.04 12.02
N GLN A 661 -15.96 0.97 12.57
CA GLN A 661 -17.22 1.40 11.95
C GLN A 661 -17.01 1.97 10.53
N SER A 662 -15.81 2.49 10.22
CA SER A 662 -15.44 2.77 8.83
C SER A 662 -15.02 1.46 8.15
N LYS A 663 -15.89 0.91 7.31
CA LYS A 663 -15.55 -0.20 6.42
C LYS A 663 -14.60 0.28 5.33
N ARG A 664 -13.29 0.34 5.63
CA ARG A 664 -12.24 0.44 4.62
C ARG A 664 -11.92 -0.97 4.15
N GLU A 665 -12.56 -1.36 3.07
CA GLU A 665 -12.39 -2.67 2.44
C GLU A 665 -11.47 -2.52 1.24
N GLU A 666 -10.42 -3.32 1.19
CA GLU A 666 -9.56 -3.42 0.02
C GLU A 666 -9.68 -4.80 -0.61
N ILE A 667 -10.05 -4.81 -1.88
CA ILE A 667 -10.26 -6.03 -2.63
C ILE A 667 -8.90 -6.50 -3.18
N LYS A 668 -8.67 -7.81 -3.24
CA LYS A 668 -7.49 -8.40 -3.87
C LYS A 668 -7.90 -9.52 -4.79
N VAL A 669 -7.25 -9.57 -5.94
CA VAL A 669 -7.41 -10.62 -6.93
C VAL A 669 -6.24 -11.61 -6.80
N THR A 670 -6.50 -12.81 -6.31
CA THR A 670 -5.52 -13.89 -6.21
C THR A 670 -5.62 -14.75 -7.46
N SER A 671 -4.52 -14.84 -8.23
CA SER A 671 -4.48 -15.58 -9.50
C SER A 671 -4.92 -17.02 -9.29
N ALA A 672 -5.88 -17.50 -10.10
CA ALA A 672 -6.22 -18.92 -10.13
C ALA A 672 -5.00 -19.75 -10.60
N SER A 673 -4.72 -20.87 -9.92
CA SER A 673 -3.68 -21.82 -10.30
C SER A 673 -4.04 -22.69 -11.51
N GLU A 674 -5.31 -22.68 -11.92
CA GLU A 674 -5.85 -23.56 -12.96
C GLU A 674 -5.99 -22.84 -14.30
N LEU A 675 -5.41 -23.44 -15.35
CA LEU A 675 -5.65 -23.05 -16.74
C LEU A 675 -7.13 -23.32 -17.07
N TYR A 676 -7.81 -22.37 -17.71
CA TYR A 676 -9.18 -22.56 -18.19
C TYR A 676 -9.25 -23.73 -19.17
N SER A 677 -10.20 -24.63 -18.93
CA SER A 677 -10.52 -25.71 -19.86
C SER A 677 -11.23 -25.15 -21.11
N ALA A 678 -10.98 -25.74 -22.28
CA ALA A 678 -11.43 -25.21 -23.57
C ALA A 678 -12.96 -25.07 -23.68
N ASP A 679 -13.70 -25.97 -23.03
CA ASP A 679 -15.17 -25.95 -22.95
C ASP A 679 -15.73 -24.70 -22.26
N LYS A 680 -14.92 -23.96 -21.49
CA LYS A 680 -15.35 -22.72 -20.84
C LYS A 680 -15.42 -21.52 -21.79
N PHE A 681 -14.74 -21.60 -22.94
CA PHE A 681 -14.60 -20.47 -23.86
C PHE A 681 -14.78 -20.84 -25.34
N LEU A 682 -14.97 -22.13 -25.66
CA LEU A 682 -15.14 -22.62 -27.02
C LEU A 682 -16.23 -23.70 -27.08
N GLU A 683 -17.23 -23.47 -27.92
CA GLU A 683 -18.22 -24.48 -28.30
C GLU A 683 -18.07 -24.81 -29.80
N ARG A 684 -18.03 -26.12 -30.14
CA ARG A 684 -17.97 -26.63 -31.53
C ARG A 684 -19.28 -27.37 -31.85
N SER A 685 -19.94 -26.99 -32.93
CA SER A 685 -21.08 -27.75 -33.47
C SER A 685 -20.63 -29.05 -34.15
N LEU A 686 -21.53 -30.03 -34.29
CA LEU A 686 -21.28 -31.18 -35.16
C LEU A 686 -20.98 -30.71 -36.59
N TRP A 687 -19.86 -31.20 -37.15
CA TRP A 687 -19.50 -30.88 -38.52
C TRP A 687 -20.40 -31.65 -39.51
N ARG A 688 -20.60 -31.08 -40.70
CA ARG A 688 -21.40 -31.69 -41.78
C ARG A 688 -20.68 -31.62 -43.12
N ILE A 689 -20.95 -32.60 -43.98
CA ILE A 689 -20.43 -32.65 -45.35
C ILE A 689 -21.24 -31.68 -46.22
N VAL A 690 -20.56 -30.78 -46.91
CA VAL A 690 -21.18 -29.84 -47.85
C VAL A 690 -21.06 -30.33 -49.29
N LYS A 691 -19.95 -30.99 -49.64
CA LYS A 691 -19.66 -31.49 -50.99
C LYS A 691 -18.71 -32.70 -50.97
#